data_AF-A0A177G5I5-F1
#
_entry.id   AF-A0A177G5I5-F1
#
_cell.length_a   1.000
_cell.length_b   1.000
_cell.length_c   1.000
_cell.angle_alpha   90.00
_cell.angle_beta   90.00
_cell.angle_gamma   90.00
#
_symmetry.space_group_name_H-M   'P 1'
#
loop_
_entity.id
_entity.type
_entity.pdbx_description
1 polymer ?
#
loop_
_entity_poly.entity_id
_entity_poly.type
_entity_poly.pdbx_seq_one_letter_code
_entity_poly.pdbx_strand_id
1 'polypeptide(L)'
;MSDSADINSSSSSGVHLVSSDVSIGNGAVWTDTELGDGGELFVEDGGLAVNTLVDKGDLTVDAGGVASGVTVTGDRYENGYFEVDGGTITDMTVENQGWGIVNSGSINDVLVTDSGYIEIAATAHNVTVSNGGGIEVDSTGVVRNLTVGPGGTFGIRPGEGGVIESVTVASGGTINAADISSAGGVTIQNGGSIDFSGMAFQSDGSATLEGDPVLTLTEDGVSSSVSLNGDYAGEHFVLSNDGAGGTIATLEPDDGTPCFCRGTLIATERGETAVEDLAIGDRVRTASGSLRSIRWIGHRSYSGQFVRKNKNVLPIVIREGALGDGLPRRDLSVSPLHAMALESVLIPAVCLINGVSIFQAERIDEVTYFHIELETHDILLAEGAPSESFVDDDSRNMFHNAAEFRRLYPDAAPLPAVYCAPRIEEGPVLEAIRTRLNAEAGIAPAPASGGIVEGYLDEVTRTIIRGWARNPQSEEPLRLSIFDNGIAIGEVVADCPRPDVGWDCGFCFVVPGGFTPDMRHVIEIAQADDPGTSRNFLGHTPWILDQQTISHHTIARSAVPASSTTMRGYIDNVSRDRVCGWIYDPAKPGESVAIQVAVNGTIVERSIANGRRPDVADAGAGPERCGFDLFFIPPLSPLTRQIIEVRNERTGALLGQPVIVEAADQFDSDLEQVVHRAIGSVQDAKDHDRVLSFLSAQMERLKQSHADHQSGRRQNDVQRERSRRGLAPPEKRSPRVLVIDSRTPDACRDAGSCAILSHMAALRALGYDISFVAADEMESGSTPQMEHIEICASPFYSSVEDLLRRQAQSFDLVYLHRQSIATRYLPLVRQYQSKARVIYAVADLHHMRIARQAAVEERPELMAKARQLRDAEYAAARQADFVLTHSTVEAAILRRDVAGVEVHVVPWEVAVRKRTPSYDARQGVLFLGNFSHAPNSDAAFWLAEEIMPLVWRQRPDIRCVIAGADMPEQIRQLAAPSIEVIGHVPDCGVLFDKVRLSIASLRFGAGVKGKILDSMAAGVPCVMTPIASEGMQLPAALASLTGQSAAALAALIVSFHDDATTHARMVRVGRHFIRERHDHARIIDALGRIAGDTRVKRQAG
;
A
#
# COMPACT_ATOMS: atom_id res chain seq x y z
N MET A 1 -16.27 -19.89 -31.99
CA MET A 1 -17.06 -20.23 -33.19
C MET A 1 -16.68 -19.20 -34.24
N SER A 2 -16.22 -19.63 -35.42
CA SER A 2 -15.87 -18.74 -36.53
C SER A 2 -17.06 -18.60 -37.46
N ASP A 3 -17.78 -17.48 -37.37
CA ASP A 3 -18.57 -16.87 -38.43
C ASP A 3 -18.97 -15.47 -37.95
N SER A 4 -18.63 -14.44 -38.73
CA SER A 4 -19.07 -13.06 -38.57
C SER A 4 -20.60 -13.03 -38.61
N ALA A 5 -21.25 -12.96 -37.45
CA ALA A 5 -22.69 -12.85 -37.35
C ALA A 5 -23.02 -11.45 -36.81
N ASP A 6 -23.68 -10.63 -37.62
CA ASP A 6 -24.38 -9.43 -37.16
C ASP A 6 -25.50 -9.88 -36.20
N ILE A 7 -25.26 -9.80 -34.89
CA ILE A 7 -26.23 -10.15 -33.85
C ILE A 7 -26.98 -8.86 -33.43
N ASN A 8 -27.54 -8.13 -34.40
CA ASN A 8 -28.16 -6.82 -34.16
C ASN A 8 -29.48 -6.84 -33.35
N SER A 9 -29.85 -7.94 -32.67
CA SER A 9 -31.10 -8.01 -31.88
C SER A 9 -31.17 -9.05 -30.75
N SER A 10 -30.13 -9.87 -30.51
CA SER A 10 -30.18 -10.88 -29.44
C SER A 10 -29.31 -10.51 -28.25
N SER A 11 -29.92 -10.48 -27.07
CA SER A 11 -29.24 -10.27 -25.79
C SER A 11 -28.42 -11.48 -25.34
N SER A 12 -27.26 -11.22 -24.74
CA SER A 12 -26.31 -12.25 -24.29
C SER A 12 -25.69 -11.86 -22.94
N SER A 13 -25.11 -12.83 -22.23
CA SER A 13 -24.36 -12.60 -20.99
C SER A 13 -23.17 -13.54 -20.91
N GLY A 14 -22.03 -13.09 -20.36
CA GLY A 14 -20.82 -13.90 -20.21
C GLY A 14 -20.14 -14.18 -21.56
N VAL A 15 -20.07 -13.17 -22.42
CA VAL A 15 -19.52 -13.31 -23.78
C VAL A 15 -18.03 -13.00 -23.76
N HIS A 16 -17.21 -13.87 -24.36
CA HIS A 16 -15.78 -13.62 -24.58
C HIS A 16 -15.52 -13.53 -26.08
N LEU A 17 -15.10 -12.36 -26.56
CA LEU A 17 -14.75 -12.10 -27.96
C LEU A 17 -13.24 -12.11 -28.12
N VAL A 18 -12.73 -12.86 -29.09
CA VAL A 18 -11.29 -12.97 -29.42
C VAL A 18 -11.17 -13.17 -30.92
N SER A 19 -10.42 -12.30 -31.60
CA SER A 19 -10.26 -12.31 -33.06
C SER A 19 -11.61 -12.34 -33.81
N SER A 20 -12.57 -11.55 -33.34
CA SER A 20 -13.95 -11.56 -33.82
C SER A 20 -14.65 -10.23 -33.57
N ASP A 21 -15.40 -9.78 -34.56
CA ASP A 21 -16.06 -8.48 -34.53
C ASP A 21 -17.58 -8.69 -34.42
N VAL A 22 -18.22 -7.97 -33.50
CA VAL A 22 -19.67 -8.07 -33.26
C VAL A 22 -20.29 -6.70 -33.12
N SER A 23 -21.42 -6.46 -33.80
CA SER A 23 -22.30 -5.32 -33.57
C SER A 23 -23.51 -5.71 -32.73
N ILE A 24 -23.88 -4.85 -31.77
CA ILE A 24 -25.14 -4.94 -31.01
C ILE A 24 -25.93 -3.64 -31.17
N GLY A 25 -27.24 -3.76 -31.43
CA GLY A 25 -28.14 -2.63 -31.64
C GLY A 25 -29.62 -3.03 -31.46
N ASN A 26 -30.55 -2.14 -31.81
CA ASN A 26 -32.00 -2.38 -31.83
C ASN A 26 -32.59 -3.03 -30.54
N GLY A 27 -32.12 -2.61 -29.36
CA GLY A 27 -32.61 -3.09 -28.07
C GLY A 27 -31.88 -4.34 -27.54
N ALA A 28 -30.81 -4.80 -28.21
CA ALA A 28 -29.96 -5.87 -27.71
C ALA A 28 -29.22 -5.42 -26.43
N VAL A 29 -29.18 -6.29 -25.43
CA VAL A 29 -28.48 -6.04 -24.15
C VAL A 29 -27.44 -7.12 -23.94
N TRP A 30 -26.18 -6.73 -23.81
CA TRP A 30 -25.08 -7.63 -23.52
C TRP A 30 -24.52 -7.31 -22.14
N THR A 31 -24.38 -8.32 -21.29
CA THR A 31 -23.77 -8.16 -19.95
C THR A 31 -22.53 -9.03 -19.78
N ASP A 32 -21.60 -8.60 -18.94
CA ASP A 32 -20.42 -9.41 -18.57
C ASP A 32 -19.63 -9.84 -19.81
N THR A 33 -19.26 -8.85 -20.63
CA THR A 33 -18.58 -9.08 -21.90
C THR A 33 -17.09 -8.83 -21.76
N GLU A 34 -16.26 -9.76 -22.22
CA GLU A 34 -14.81 -9.63 -22.25
C GLU A 34 -14.32 -9.57 -23.70
N LEU A 35 -13.63 -8.49 -24.05
CA LEU A 35 -12.99 -8.30 -25.35
C LEU A 35 -11.51 -8.59 -25.18
N GLY A 36 -11.07 -9.76 -25.65
CA GLY A 36 -9.68 -10.18 -25.70
C GLY A 36 -8.97 -9.76 -26.99
N ASP A 37 -7.75 -10.25 -27.20
CA ASP A 37 -6.91 -9.95 -28.38
C ASP A 37 -7.66 -10.09 -29.73
N GLY A 38 -7.79 -8.95 -30.44
CA GLY A 38 -8.51 -8.82 -31.70
C GLY A 38 -10.03 -9.01 -31.63
N GLY A 39 -10.62 -8.98 -30.43
CA GLY A 39 -12.07 -8.94 -30.25
C GLY A 39 -12.59 -7.51 -30.36
N GLU A 40 -13.55 -7.27 -31.25
CA GLU A 40 -14.14 -5.94 -31.46
C GLU A 40 -15.65 -5.97 -31.13
N LEU A 41 -16.12 -4.98 -30.36
CA LEU A 41 -17.55 -4.79 -30.08
C LEU A 41 -18.00 -3.39 -30.50
N PHE A 42 -18.99 -3.33 -31.40
CA PHE A 42 -19.68 -2.12 -31.80
C PHE A 42 -21.04 -2.05 -31.09
N VAL A 43 -21.24 -1.01 -30.28
CA VAL A 43 -22.53 -0.73 -29.63
C VAL A 43 -23.24 0.37 -30.42
N GLU A 44 -24.14 -0.05 -31.29
CA GLU A 44 -24.91 0.78 -32.21
C GLU A 44 -26.23 1.29 -31.58
N ASP A 45 -27.01 2.06 -32.34
CA ASP A 45 -28.28 2.66 -31.88
C ASP A 45 -29.23 1.65 -31.21
N GLY A 46 -29.60 1.97 -29.96
CA GLY A 46 -30.46 1.14 -29.12
C GLY A 46 -29.78 -0.10 -28.51
N GLY A 47 -28.48 -0.32 -28.73
CA GLY A 47 -27.69 -1.34 -28.05
C GLY A 47 -27.28 -0.91 -26.64
N LEU A 48 -27.18 -1.88 -25.71
CA LEU A 48 -26.70 -1.67 -24.35
C LEU A 48 -25.66 -2.73 -23.98
N ALA A 49 -24.44 -2.29 -23.65
CA ALA A 49 -23.40 -3.12 -23.06
C ALA A 49 -23.26 -2.81 -21.55
N VAL A 50 -23.20 -3.82 -20.69
CA VAL A 50 -23.08 -3.65 -19.23
C VAL A 50 -21.96 -4.55 -18.71
N ASN A 51 -21.10 -4.03 -17.84
CA ASN A 51 -19.98 -4.76 -17.27
C ASN A 51 -19.05 -5.33 -18.37
N THR A 52 -18.47 -4.44 -19.17
CA THR A 52 -17.60 -4.80 -20.29
C THR A 52 -16.13 -4.64 -19.88
N LEU A 53 -15.38 -5.74 -19.91
CA LEU A 53 -13.93 -5.73 -19.79
C LEU A 53 -13.31 -5.71 -21.19
N VAL A 54 -12.51 -4.68 -21.47
CA VAL A 54 -11.74 -4.55 -22.71
C VAL A 54 -10.28 -4.83 -22.36
N ASP A 55 -9.85 -6.07 -22.52
CA ASP A 55 -8.48 -6.52 -22.28
C ASP A 55 -7.81 -6.86 -23.62
N LYS A 56 -7.19 -5.86 -24.24
CA LYS A 56 -6.56 -5.95 -25.59
C LYS A 56 -7.51 -6.09 -26.77
N GLY A 57 -8.82 -5.99 -26.53
CA GLY A 57 -9.82 -5.81 -27.58
C GLY A 57 -10.16 -4.33 -27.81
N ASP A 58 -11.15 -4.11 -28.68
CA ASP A 58 -11.61 -2.77 -29.07
C ASP A 58 -13.12 -2.62 -28.80
N LEU A 59 -13.51 -1.56 -28.10
CA LEU A 59 -14.91 -1.19 -27.88
C LEU A 59 -15.23 0.13 -28.59
N THR A 60 -16.17 0.10 -29.54
CA THR A 60 -16.72 1.31 -30.17
C THR A 60 -18.16 1.53 -29.75
N VAL A 61 -18.49 2.72 -29.24
CA VAL A 61 -19.87 3.10 -28.87
C VAL A 61 -20.35 4.20 -29.80
N ASP A 62 -21.14 3.80 -30.79
CA ASP A 62 -21.67 4.67 -31.84
C ASP A 62 -22.89 5.46 -31.36
N ALA A 63 -23.33 6.41 -32.19
CA ALA A 63 -24.50 7.24 -31.94
C ALA A 63 -25.76 6.42 -31.58
N GLY A 64 -26.28 6.68 -30.36
CA GLY A 64 -27.46 6.00 -29.82
C GLY A 64 -27.17 4.71 -29.04
N GLY A 65 -25.91 4.24 -29.03
CA GLY A 65 -25.44 3.14 -28.19
C GLY A 65 -25.11 3.58 -26.77
N VAL A 66 -25.25 2.66 -25.82
CA VAL A 66 -24.95 2.91 -24.40
C VAL A 66 -24.08 1.79 -23.83
N ALA A 67 -23.02 2.15 -23.09
CA ALA A 67 -22.25 1.21 -22.29
C ALA A 67 -22.19 1.65 -20.82
N SER A 68 -22.15 0.70 -19.89
CA SER A 68 -22.03 0.96 -18.44
C SER A 68 -21.12 -0.06 -17.77
N GLY A 69 -20.28 0.37 -16.81
CA GLY A 69 -19.36 -0.53 -16.11
C GLY A 69 -18.25 -1.01 -17.06
N VAL A 70 -17.64 -0.09 -17.79
CA VAL A 70 -16.60 -0.42 -18.77
C VAL A 70 -15.22 -0.33 -18.10
N THR A 71 -14.45 -1.40 -18.16
CA THR A 71 -13.04 -1.39 -17.75
C THR A 71 -12.16 -1.60 -18.97
N VAL A 72 -11.30 -0.64 -19.30
CA VAL A 72 -10.34 -0.73 -20.40
C VAL A 72 -8.95 -0.91 -19.82
N THR A 73 -8.34 -2.04 -20.15
CA THR A 73 -7.05 -2.46 -19.63
C THR A 73 -6.17 -3.01 -20.75
N GLY A 74 -4.86 -2.95 -20.55
CA GLY A 74 -3.90 -3.51 -21.51
C GLY A 74 -2.64 -4.01 -20.83
N ASP A 75 -1.62 -4.26 -21.64
CA ASP A 75 -0.26 -4.47 -21.18
C ASP A 75 0.74 -3.63 -21.98
N ARG A 76 2.04 -3.90 -21.84
CA ARG A 76 3.10 -3.13 -22.51
C ARG A 76 3.15 -3.29 -24.03
N TYR A 77 2.40 -4.22 -24.60
CA TYR A 77 2.50 -4.65 -25.99
C TYR A 77 1.20 -4.48 -26.76
N GLU A 78 0.07 -4.72 -26.10
CA GLU A 78 -1.27 -4.61 -26.63
C GLU A 78 -2.14 -3.87 -25.62
N ASN A 79 -2.75 -2.79 -26.07
CA ASN A 79 -3.59 -1.95 -25.23
C ASN A 79 -5.04 -2.30 -25.52
N GLY A 80 -5.88 -2.46 -24.50
CA GLY A 80 -7.33 -2.35 -24.72
C GLY A 80 -7.64 -0.95 -25.20
N TYR A 81 -8.50 -0.85 -26.21
CA TYR A 81 -8.87 0.42 -26.82
C TYR A 81 -10.38 0.66 -26.75
N PHE A 82 -10.76 1.92 -26.56
CA PHE A 82 -12.16 2.31 -26.72
C PHE A 82 -12.30 3.58 -27.57
N GLU A 83 -13.45 3.69 -28.22
CA GLU A 83 -13.81 4.85 -29.03
C GLU A 83 -15.29 5.20 -28.83
N VAL A 84 -15.58 6.49 -28.64
CA VAL A 84 -16.96 7.00 -28.51
C VAL A 84 -17.27 7.95 -29.66
N ASP A 85 -18.19 7.51 -30.52
CA ASP A 85 -18.62 8.19 -31.75
C ASP A 85 -20.13 8.52 -31.68
N GLY A 86 -20.50 9.30 -30.67
CA GLY A 86 -21.85 9.82 -30.48
C GLY A 86 -22.68 9.04 -29.46
N GLY A 87 -22.12 7.96 -28.92
CA GLY A 87 -22.70 7.14 -27.86
C GLY A 87 -22.52 7.71 -26.45
N THR A 88 -22.88 6.91 -25.44
CA THR A 88 -22.66 7.25 -24.02
C THR A 88 -22.06 6.10 -23.23
N ILE A 89 -21.02 6.38 -22.46
CA ILE A 89 -20.45 5.45 -21.48
C ILE A 89 -20.67 6.00 -20.06
N THR A 90 -21.07 5.15 -19.10
CA THR A 90 -21.10 5.47 -17.67
C THR A 90 -20.29 4.46 -16.86
N ASP A 91 -19.79 4.86 -15.68
CA ASP A 91 -19.01 3.99 -14.78
C ASP A 91 -17.81 3.37 -15.50
N MET A 92 -16.89 4.22 -15.92
CA MET A 92 -15.76 3.85 -16.76
C MET A 92 -14.45 3.84 -15.98
N THR A 93 -13.66 2.79 -16.13
CA THR A 93 -12.27 2.73 -15.64
C THR A 93 -11.32 2.49 -16.80
N VAL A 94 -10.25 3.28 -16.88
CA VAL A 94 -9.15 3.10 -17.84
C VAL A 94 -7.86 2.96 -17.06
N GLU A 95 -7.24 1.79 -17.16
CA GLU A 95 -6.10 1.38 -16.35
C GLU A 95 -5.06 0.59 -17.15
N ASN A 96 -3.87 0.39 -16.59
CA ASN A 96 -2.83 -0.49 -17.13
C ASN A 96 -2.52 -0.28 -18.63
N GLN A 97 -2.25 0.95 -19.06
CA GLN A 97 -2.03 1.33 -20.47
C GLN A 97 -3.24 1.18 -21.40
N GLY A 98 -4.43 0.90 -20.86
CA GLY A 98 -5.68 1.09 -21.57
C GLY A 98 -5.77 2.51 -22.11
N TRP A 99 -6.29 2.65 -23.32
CA TRP A 99 -6.36 3.93 -24.01
C TRP A 99 -7.68 4.10 -24.74
N GLY A 100 -8.10 5.33 -25.00
CA GLY A 100 -9.15 5.57 -25.96
C GLY A 100 -9.42 7.04 -26.22
N ILE A 101 -10.38 7.26 -27.10
CA ILE A 101 -10.76 8.59 -27.58
C ILE A 101 -12.27 8.81 -27.50
N VAL A 102 -12.65 10.01 -27.11
CA VAL A 102 -14.04 10.48 -27.12
C VAL A 102 -14.19 11.53 -28.20
N ASN A 103 -14.46 11.10 -29.44
CA ASN A 103 -14.62 12.02 -30.57
C ASN A 103 -15.94 12.80 -30.50
N SER A 104 -17.03 12.12 -30.15
CA SER A 104 -18.37 12.72 -30.00
C SER A 104 -19.22 11.93 -28.98
N GLY A 105 -20.28 12.53 -28.43
CA GLY A 105 -21.08 11.89 -27.37
C GLY A 105 -20.59 12.25 -25.96
N SER A 106 -20.72 11.31 -25.00
CA SER A 106 -20.32 11.58 -23.61
C SER A 106 -19.81 10.37 -22.82
N ILE A 107 -18.89 10.63 -21.88
CA ILE A 107 -18.48 9.67 -20.85
C ILE A 107 -18.75 10.25 -19.45
N ASN A 108 -19.16 9.43 -18.49
CA ASN A 108 -19.54 9.87 -17.14
C ASN A 108 -19.00 8.91 -16.08
N ASP A 109 -18.64 9.45 -14.92
CA ASP A 109 -18.11 8.70 -13.77
C ASP A 109 -16.88 7.87 -14.17
N VAL A 110 -15.81 8.61 -14.51
CA VAL A 110 -14.62 8.08 -15.18
C VAL A 110 -13.45 8.04 -14.20
N LEU A 111 -12.80 6.91 -14.07
CA LEU A 111 -11.54 6.74 -13.36
C LEU A 111 -10.42 6.43 -14.35
N VAL A 112 -9.36 7.23 -14.35
CA VAL A 112 -8.13 6.99 -15.11
C VAL A 112 -6.98 6.78 -14.14
N THR A 113 -6.42 5.57 -14.12
CA THR A 113 -5.41 5.13 -13.14
C THR A 113 -4.31 4.31 -13.82
N ASP A 114 -3.20 4.05 -13.11
CA ASP A 114 -2.20 3.03 -13.48
C ASP A 114 -1.71 3.12 -14.94
N SER A 115 -1.35 4.33 -15.38
CA SER A 115 -0.91 4.65 -16.77
C SER A 115 -1.98 4.53 -17.86
N GLY A 116 -3.27 4.45 -17.50
CA GLY A 116 -4.38 4.62 -18.44
C GLY A 116 -4.38 6.04 -19.04
N TYR A 117 -4.88 6.18 -20.26
CA TYR A 117 -4.91 7.46 -20.97
C TYR A 117 -6.21 7.69 -21.72
N ILE A 118 -6.72 8.92 -21.77
CA ILE A 118 -7.91 9.26 -22.58
C ILE A 118 -7.70 10.58 -23.33
N GLU A 119 -8.04 10.61 -24.61
CA GLU A 119 -8.19 11.84 -25.40
C GLU A 119 -9.67 12.24 -25.48
N ILE A 120 -9.99 13.49 -25.13
CA ILE A 120 -11.38 13.98 -25.00
C ILE A 120 -11.61 15.14 -25.96
N ALA A 121 -12.30 14.88 -27.06
CA ALA A 121 -12.78 15.89 -28.00
C ALA A 121 -14.27 16.21 -27.84
N ALA A 122 -14.99 15.51 -26.96
CA ALA A 122 -16.41 15.73 -26.65
C ALA A 122 -16.65 16.00 -25.16
N THR A 123 -17.68 15.42 -24.54
CA THR A 123 -18.03 15.73 -23.13
C THR A 123 -17.63 14.61 -22.16
N ALA A 124 -16.99 14.96 -21.05
CA ALA A 124 -16.75 14.06 -19.93
C ALA A 124 -17.22 14.68 -18.60
N HIS A 125 -17.84 13.89 -17.73
CA HIS A 125 -18.30 14.32 -16.40
C HIS A 125 -17.75 13.41 -15.29
N ASN A 126 -17.46 14.00 -14.12
CA ASN A 126 -16.99 13.29 -12.92
C ASN A 126 -15.76 12.43 -13.21
N VAL A 127 -14.70 13.09 -13.70
CA VAL A 127 -13.46 12.42 -14.09
C VAL A 127 -12.49 12.44 -12.92
N THR A 128 -11.93 11.30 -12.55
CA THR A 128 -10.87 11.20 -11.55
C THR A 128 -9.61 10.65 -12.21
N VAL A 129 -8.48 11.34 -12.03
CA VAL A 129 -7.18 10.92 -12.58
C VAL A 129 -6.19 10.74 -11.44
N SER A 130 -5.57 9.57 -11.33
CA SER A 130 -4.63 9.25 -10.24
C SER A 130 -3.61 8.18 -10.66
N ASN A 131 -2.64 7.87 -9.81
CA ASN A 131 -1.64 6.79 -9.97
C ASN A 131 -0.96 6.73 -11.35
N GLY A 132 -0.62 7.88 -11.94
CA GLY A 132 0.03 7.96 -13.25
C GLY A 132 -0.94 7.93 -14.44
N GLY A 133 -2.25 7.91 -14.22
CA GLY A 133 -3.25 8.13 -15.26
C GLY A 133 -3.15 9.52 -15.88
N GLY A 134 -3.61 9.64 -17.12
CA GLY A 134 -3.55 10.90 -17.88
C GLY A 134 -4.81 11.16 -18.72
N ILE A 135 -5.18 12.43 -18.85
CA ILE A 135 -6.18 12.87 -19.84
C ILE A 135 -5.65 14.04 -20.67
N GLU A 136 -6.07 14.11 -21.92
CA GLU A 136 -5.80 15.24 -22.80
C GLU A 136 -7.09 15.73 -23.46
N VAL A 137 -7.33 17.04 -23.40
CA VAL A 137 -8.57 17.67 -23.88
C VAL A 137 -8.29 18.46 -25.17
N ASP A 138 -9.04 18.14 -26.22
CA ASP A 138 -8.95 18.78 -27.55
C ASP A 138 -9.85 20.01 -27.66
N SER A 139 -9.81 20.72 -28.81
CA SER A 139 -10.47 22.04 -29.01
C SER A 139 -11.98 22.08 -28.78
N THR A 140 -12.66 20.95 -28.91
CA THR A 140 -14.10 20.82 -28.69
C THR A 140 -14.44 20.09 -27.39
N GLY A 141 -13.41 19.62 -26.66
CA GLY A 141 -13.54 18.86 -25.44
C GLY A 141 -14.04 19.70 -24.27
N VAL A 142 -14.93 19.12 -23.47
CA VAL A 142 -15.45 19.71 -22.24
C VAL A 142 -15.41 18.67 -21.13
N VAL A 143 -14.55 18.88 -20.14
CA VAL A 143 -14.46 18.04 -18.93
C VAL A 143 -15.05 18.78 -17.75
N ARG A 144 -15.97 18.15 -17.01
CA ARG A 144 -16.59 18.71 -15.81
C ARG A 144 -16.31 17.86 -14.58
N ASN A 145 -16.07 18.51 -13.44
CA ASN A 145 -15.81 17.87 -12.15
C ASN A 145 -14.59 16.93 -12.22
N LEU A 146 -13.46 17.50 -12.63
CA LEU A 146 -12.18 16.77 -12.68
C LEU A 146 -11.57 16.69 -11.28
N THR A 147 -11.23 15.50 -10.79
CA THR A 147 -10.46 15.29 -9.57
C THR A 147 -9.06 14.79 -9.91
N VAL A 148 -8.04 15.50 -9.46
CA VAL A 148 -6.63 15.13 -9.64
C VAL A 148 -6.10 14.55 -8.32
N GLY A 149 -5.88 13.24 -8.31
CA GLY A 149 -5.26 12.51 -7.21
C GLY A 149 -3.74 12.36 -7.38
N PRO A 150 -3.07 11.60 -6.48
CA PRO A 150 -1.62 11.42 -6.51
C PRO A 150 -1.10 10.94 -7.86
N GLY A 151 -0.16 11.67 -8.45
CA GLY A 151 0.46 11.31 -9.74
C GLY A 151 -0.46 11.37 -10.95
N GLY A 152 -1.72 11.83 -10.82
CA GLY A 152 -2.61 12.05 -11.96
C GLY A 152 -2.17 13.25 -12.79
N THR A 153 -2.37 13.18 -14.11
CA THR A 153 -2.00 14.26 -15.04
C THR A 153 -3.15 14.64 -15.96
N PHE A 154 -3.23 15.91 -16.33
CA PHE A 154 -4.16 16.36 -17.37
C PHE A 154 -3.53 17.48 -18.20
N GLY A 155 -4.03 17.68 -19.41
CA GLY A 155 -3.63 18.79 -20.28
C GLY A 155 -4.73 19.20 -21.26
N ILE A 156 -4.59 20.41 -21.81
CA ILE A 156 -5.38 20.90 -22.95
C ILE A 156 -4.40 21.08 -24.12
N ARG A 157 -4.74 20.58 -25.31
CA ARG A 157 -3.83 20.68 -26.47
C ARG A 157 -3.52 22.15 -26.81
N PRO A 158 -2.25 22.53 -26.99
CA PRO A 158 -1.89 23.92 -27.28
C PRO A 158 -2.53 24.46 -28.56
N GLY A 159 -3.23 25.59 -28.47
CA GLY A 159 -3.89 26.24 -29.62
C GLY A 159 -5.32 25.76 -29.88
N GLU A 160 -5.82 24.85 -29.05
CA GLU A 160 -7.12 24.21 -29.16
C GLU A 160 -7.99 24.57 -27.94
N GLY A 161 -9.17 25.18 -28.17
CA GLY A 161 -10.00 25.83 -27.14
C GLY A 161 -10.79 24.92 -26.20
N GLY A 162 -10.23 23.78 -25.78
CA GLY A 162 -10.85 22.85 -24.83
C GLY A 162 -11.15 23.49 -23.47
N VAL A 163 -12.16 22.99 -22.78
CA VAL A 163 -12.65 23.55 -21.51
C VAL A 163 -12.63 22.49 -20.41
N ILE A 164 -12.03 22.84 -19.27
CA ILE A 164 -12.13 22.05 -18.03
C ILE A 164 -12.86 22.91 -16.98
N GLU A 165 -13.94 22.40 -16.42
CA GLU A 165 -14.76 23.08 -15.41
C GLU A 165 -14.73 22.30 -14.08
N SER A 166 -14.56 23.02 -12.97
CA SER A 166 -14.58 22.50 -11.59
C SER A 166 -13.50 21.44 -11.35
N VAL A 167 -12.24 21.86 -11.29
CA VAL A 167 -11.12 20.98 -10.93
C VAL A 167 -10.99 20.90 -9.42
N THR A 168 -10.77 19.71 -8.88
CA THR A 168 -10.44 19.47 -7.47
C THR A 168 -9.09 18.77 -7.38
N VAL A 169 -8.12 19.36 -6.69
CA VAL A 169 -6.82 18.73 -6.42
C VAL A 169 -6.90 18.07 -5.05
N ALA A 170 -6.96 16.74 -5.04
CA ALA A 170 -7.06 15.94 -3.83
C ALA A 170 -5.71 15.80 -3.12
N SER A 171 -5.71 15.22 -1.91
CA SER A 171 -4.48 14.99 -1.14
C SER A 171 -3.44 14.20 -1.95
N GLY A 172 -2.20 14.71 -2.03
CA GLY A 172 -1.12 14.15 -2.84
C GLY A 172 -1.21 14.44 -4.35
N GLY A 173 -2.31 15.00 -4.83
CA GLY A 173 -2.45 15.51 -6.19
C GLY A 173 -1.67 16.81 -6.39
N THR A 174 -1.24 17.07 -7.64
CA THR A 174 -0.50 18.29 -8.01
C THR A 174 -1.03 18.84 -9.32
N ILE A 175 -1.21 20.16 -9.39
CA ILE A 175 -1.58 20.90 -10.61
C ILE A 175 -0.52 21.96 -10.93
N ASN A 176 -0.14 22.17 -12.19
CA ASN A 176 0.76 23.29 -12.51
C ASN A 176 0.00 24.62 -12.47
N ALA A 177 0.65 25.65 -11.92
CA ALA A 177 0.12 27.01 -11.86
C ALA A 177 -0.24 27.57 -13.26
N ALA A 178 0.48 27.17 -14.30
CA ALA A 178 0.19 27.56 -15.68
C ALA A 178 -1.18 27.02 -16.16
N ASP A 179 -1.51 25.79 -15.76
CA ASP A 179 -2.72 25.08 -16.20
C ASP A 179 -3.98 25.61 -15.51
N ILE A 180 -3.84 26.25 -14.34
CA ILE A 180 -4.95 26.89 -13.62
C ILE A 180 -5.59 28.00 -14.47
N SER A 181 -4.81 28.72 -15.28
CA SER A 181 -5.35 29.78 -16.13
C SER A 181 -6.28 29.24 -17.25
N SER A 182 -6.08 27.98 -17.64
CA SER A 182 -6.85 27.28 -18.66
C SER A 182 -7.94 26.36 -18.09
N ALA A 183 -7.94 26.14 -16.77
CA ALA A 183 -8.94 25.33 -16.06
C ALA A 183 -9.85 26.21 -15.19
N GLY A 184 -11.16 26.10 -15.37
CA GLY A 184 -12.15 26.85 -14.59
C GLY A 184 -12.40 26.21 -13.23
N GLY A 185 -12.48 27.03 -12.17
CA GLY A 185 -13.04 26.60 -10.88
C GLY A 185 -12.15 25.65 -10.07
N VAL A 186 -10.82 25.86 -10.08
CA VAL A 186 -9.83 24.99 -9.38
C VAL A 186 -9.93 25.11 -7.86
N THR A 187 -10.25 24.02 -7.17
CA THR A 187 -10.28 23.88 -5.72
C THR A 187 -9.13 22.98 -5.25
N ILE A 188 -8.39 23.36 -4.21
CA ILE A 188 -7.33 22.56 -3.59
C ILE A 188 -7.85 22.01 -2.26
N GLN A 189 -7.74 20.69 -2.05
CA GLN A 189 -8.05 20.04 -0.77
C GLN A 189 -6.80 19.89 0.09
N ASN A 190 -6.96 19.55 1.37
CA ASN A 190 -5.84 19.32 2.29
C ASN A 190 -4.86 18.27 1.75
N GLY A 191 -3.59 18.64 1.69
CA GLY A 191 -2.49 17.88 1.09
C GLY A 191 -2.41 17.96 -0.44
N GLY A 192 -3.32 18.68 -1.10
CA GLY A 192 -3.24 19.00 -2.52
C GLY A 192 -2.22 20.11 -2.78
N SER A 193 -1.59 20.08 -3.95
CA SER A 193 -0.45 20.95 -4.26
C SER A 193 -0.60 21.69 -5.59
N ILE A 194 0.02 22.87 -5.67
CA ILE A 194 0.17 23.66 -6.89
C ILE A 194 1.67 23.78 -7.19
N ASP A 195 2.07 23.41 -8.40
CA ASP A 195 3.46 23.52 -8.87
C ASP A 195 3.69 24.81 -9.66
N PHE A 196 4.62 25.63 -9.18
CA PHE A 196 5.13 26.83 -9.85
C PHE A 196 6.51 26.51 -10.47
N SER A 197 6.56 25.56 -11.40
CA SER A 197 7.82 25.03 -11.96
C SER A 197 8.69 26.11 -12.63
N GLY A 198 8.12 27.25 -13.01
CA GLY A 198 8.83 28.42 -13.56
C GLY A 198 9.49 29.33 -12.51
N MET A 199 9.26 29.11 -11.22
CA MET A 199 9.81 29.90 -10.12
C MET A 199 10.84 29.07 -9.37
N ALA A 200 12.09 29.55 -9.34
CA ALA A 200 13.17 28.82 -8.68
C ALA A 200 13.00 28.86 -7.16
N PHE A 201 12.93 27.70 -6.53
CA PHE A 201 12.73 27.58 -5.08
C PHE A 201 13.84 28.24 -4.27
N GLN A 202 13.46 29.16 -3.38
CA GLN A 202 14.31 29.68 -2.32
C GLN A 202 13.76 29.30 -0.95
N SER A 203 14.66 29.10 0.01
CA SER A 203 14.27 28.73 1.37
C SER A 203 13.56 29.84 2.15
N ASP A 204 13.58 31.08 1.64
CA ASP A 204 12.94 32.27 2.21
C ASP A 204 11.76 32.78 1.38
N GLY A 205 11.29 31.99 0.40
CA GLY A 205 10.07 32.27 -0.35
C GLY A 205 8.83 32.30 0.54
N SER A 206 7.77 32.98 0.07
CA SER A 206 6.51 33.11 0.80
C SER A 206 5.31 32.86 -0.10
N ALA A 207 4.28 32.19 0.42
CA ALA A 207 2.95 32.09 -0.19
C ALA A 207 1.95 32.89 0.63
N THR A 208 1.21 33.80 -0.01
CA THR A 208 0.22 34.65 0.63
C THR A 208 -1.09 34.62 -0.14
N LEU A 209 -2.22 34.55 0.56
CA LEU A 209 -3.54 34.70 -0.05
C LEU A 209 -3.90 36.19 -0.06
N GLU A 210 -3.72 36.84 -1.20
CA GLU A 210 -3.99 38.27 -1.39
C GLU A 210 -5.40 38.49 -1.95
N GLY A 211 -6.38 38.73 -1.07
CA GLY A 211 -7.74 39.04 -1.48
C GLY A 211 -8.50 37.84 -2.01
N ASP A 212 -8.55 36.78 -1.18
CA ASP A 212 -9.31 35.52 -1.34
C ASP A 212 -10.25 35.48 -2.55
N PRO A 213 -10.02 34.58 -3.54
CA PRO A 213 -9.16 33.38 -3.51
C PRO A 213 -7.88 33.48 -4.36
N VAL A 214 -7.14 34.61 -4.35
CA VAL A 214 -5.88 34.74 -5.10
C VAL A 214 -4.69 34.32 -4.24
N LEU A 215 -4.00 33.24 -4.61
CA LEU A 215 -2.74 32.80 -4.01
C LEU A 215 -1.57 33.46 -4.76
N THR A 216 -0.80 34.29 -4.07
CA THR A 216 0.42 34.93 -4.55
C THR A 216 1.65 34.26 -3.93
N LEU A 217 2.53 33.73 -4.77
CA LEU A 217 3.81 33.17 -4.38
C LEU A 217 4.92 34.16 -4.71
N THR A 218 5.87 34.38 -3.78
CA THR A 218 7.00 35.29 -3.97
C THR A 218 8.32 34.59 -3.65
N GLU A 219 9.24 34.57 -4.62
CA GLU A 219 10.59 34.00 -4.53
C GLU A 219 11.60 35.03 -5.06
N ASP A 220 12.64 35.37 -4.29
CA ASP A 220 13.68 36.37 -4.65
C ASP A 220 13.10 37.72 -5.17
N GLY A 221 11.97 38.15 -4.61
CA GLY A 221 11.27 39.38 -5.02
C GLY A 221 10.51 39.28 -6.35
N VAL A 222 10.41 38.10 -6.95
CA VAL A 222 9.55 37.79 -8.10
C VAL A 222 8.27 37.15 -7.60
N SER A 223 7.12 37.69 -7.98
CA SER A 223 5.81 37.16 -7.57
C SER A 223 5.04 36.56 -8.74
N SER A 224 4.33 35.46 -8.48
CA SER A 224 3.34 34.85 -9.40
C SER A 224 2.05 34.59 -8.63
N SER A 225 0.91 34.78 -9.28
CA SER A 225 -0.39 34.64 -8.63
C SER A 225 -1.32 33.72 -9.42
N VAL A 226 -2.12 32.92 -8.71
CA VAL A 226 -3.16 32.06 -9.27
C VAL A 226 -4.48 32.31 -8.55
N SER A 227 -5.58 32.28 -9.30
CA SER A 227 -6.92 32.40 -8.72
C SER A 227 -7.50 31.01 -8.48
N LEU A 228 -7.87 30.74 -7.24
CA LEU A 228 -8.50 29.48 -6.83
C LEU A 228 -10.02 29.64 -6.74
N ASN A 229 -10.71 28.53 -6.53
CA ASN A 229 -12.13 28.45 -6.28
C ASN A 229 -12.34 27.80 -4.90
N GLY A 230 -13.23 28.36 -4.09
CA GLY A 230 -13.39 28.00 -2.68
C GLY A 230 -13.05 29.14 -1.73
N ASP A 231 -13.31 28.90 -0.45
CA ASP A 231 -12.97 29.80 0.66
C ASP A 231 -11.69 29.27 1.30
N TYR A 232 -10.57 29.97 1.08
CA TYR A 232 -9.27 29.65 1.69
C TYR A 232 -8.95 30.60 2.85
N ALA A 233 -9.95 31.31 3.38
CA ALA A 233 -9.75 32.22 4.49
C ALA A 233 -9.34 31.46 5.76
N GLY A 234 -8.06 31.54 6.11
CA GLY A 234 -7.47 30.91 7.29
C GLY A 234 -6.44 29.82 6.94
N GLU A 235 -6.40 29.40 5.68
CA GLU A 235 -5.55 28.32 5.21
C GLU A 235 -4.11 28.77 4.90
N HIS A 236 -3.14 27.86 5.02
CA HIS A 236 -1.73 28.12 4.78
C HIS A 236 -1.14 27.16 3.74
N PHE A 237 -0.33 27.69 2.83
CA PHE A 237 0.40 26.91 1.82
C PHE A 237 1.89 26.82 2.19
N VAL A 238 2.40 25.61 2.34
CA VAL A 238 3.82 25.35 2.60
C VAL A 238 4.57 25.23 1.29
N LEU A 239 5.72 25.92 1.21
CA LEU A 239 6.59 25.89 0.04
C LEU A 239 7.63 24.77 0.15
N SER A 240 7.82 24.04 -0.94
CA SER A 240 8.85 23.01 -1.07
C SER A 240 9.45 22.99 -2.47
N ASN A 241 10.54 22.26 -2.65
CA ASN A 241 11.18 22.09 -3.95
C ASN A 241 10.49 20.94 -4.73
N ASP A 242 10.19 21.17 -6.00
CA ASP A 242 9.58 20.19 -6.92
C ASP A 242 10.49 19.01 -7.32
N GLY A 243 11.77 19.04 -6.95
CA GLY A 243 12.81 18.07 -7.35
C GLY A 243 13.49 18.39 -8.69
N ALA A 244 12.98 19.36 -9.45
CA ALA A 244 13.53 19.89 -10.71
C ALA A 244 14.10 21.33 -10.58
N GLY A 245 13.92 21.96 -9.41
CA GLY A 245 14.40 23.31 -9.10
C GLY A 245 13.30 24.36 -8.98
N GLY A 246 12.05 24.01 -9.29
CA GLY A 246 10.86 24.85 -9.13
C GLY A 246 10.26 24.79 -7.72
N THR A 247 9.24 25.61 -7.47
CA THR A 247 8.55 25.73 -6.18
C THR A 247 7.18 25.06 -6.20
N ILE A 248 6.89 24.19 -5.23
CA ILE A 248 5.56 23.62 -4.96
C ILE A 248 4.95 24.32 -3.76
N ALA A 249 3.68 24.69 -3.85
CA ALA A 249 2.84 25.17 -2.75
C ALA A 249 1.80 24.10 -2.37
N THR A 250 1.91 23.52 -1.17
CA THR A 250 1.00 22.48 -0.66
C THR A 250 0.10 23.05 0.43
N LEU A 251 -1.21 22.81 0.33
CA LEU A 251 -2.16 23.17 1.38
C LEU A 251 -2.00 22.20 2.57
N GLU A 252 -1.50 22.68 3.71
CA GLU A 252 -1.38 21.89 4.94
C GLU A 252 -2.52 22.23 5.93
N PRO A 253 -3.06 21.24 6.67
CA PRO A 253 -4.05 21.50 7.70
C PRO A 253 -3.45 22.30 8.88
N ASP A 254 -4.08 23.42 9.27
CA ASP A 254 -3.69 24.19 10.47
C ASP A 254 -4.18 23.47 11.75
N ASP A 255 -3.24 22.94 12.54
CA ASP A 255 -3.46 22.18 13.76
C ASP A 255 -3.38 23.03 15.06
N GLY A 256 -3.19 24.36 14.97
CA GLY A 256 -3.46 25.28 16.08
C GLY A 256 -2.40 25.40 17.20
N THR A 257 -1.12 25.15 16.92
CA THR A 257 -0.01 25.07 17.91
C THR A 257 0.18 26.23 18.90
N PRO A 258 0.74 25.97 20.10
CA PRO A 258 1.07 26.94 21.16
C PRO A 258 1.87 28.17 20.69
N CYS A 259 1.42 29.38 20.99
CA CYS A 259 2.16 30.63 20.73
C CYS A 259 1.74 31.78 21.68
N PHE A 260 2.65 32.72 21.95
CA PHE A 260 2.42 34.00 22.61
C PHE A 260 2.04 35.10 21.61
N CYS A 261 1.12 36.00 21.94
CA CYS A 261 0.88 37.18 21.12
C CYS A 261 2.02 38.21 21.26
N ARG A 262 2.24 39.00 20.21
CA ARG A 262 3.10 40.19 20.23
C ARG A 262 2.83 41.10 21.45
N GLY A 263 3.89 41.65 22.02
CA GLY A 263 3.85 42.54 23.17
C GLY A 263 3.83 41.82 24.53
N THR A 264 3.73 40.48 24.52
CA THR A 264 3.83 39.64 25.73
C THR A 264 5.22 39.80 26.36
N LEU A 265 5.29 40.21 27.62
CA LEU A 265 6.53 40.38 28.35
C LEU A 265 7.02 39.06 28.95
N ILE A 266 8.22 38.62 28.57
CA ILE A 266 8.89 37.43 29.08
C ILE A 266 9.95 37.83 30.11
N ALA A 267 10.03 37.12 31.23
CA ALA A 267 11.05 37.36 32.23
C ALA A 267 12.44 36.94 31.74
N THR A 268 13.39 37.86 31.70
CA THR A 268 14.79 37.60 31.32
C THR A 268 15.77 37.90 32.45
N GLU A 269 17.06 37.64 32.22
CA GLU A 269 18.15 38.06 33.11
C GLU A 269 18.18 39.59 33.32
N ARG A 270 17.74 40.38 32.34
CA ARG A 270 17.83 41.86 32.34
C ARG A 270 16.53 42.55 32.76
N GLY A 271 15.50 41.79 33.12
CA GLY A 271 14.15 42.28 33.40
C GLY A 271 13.13 41.71 32.42
N GLU A 272 11.93 42.28 32.41
CA GLU A 272 10.87 41.87 31.49
C GLU A 272 11.12 42.45 30.09
N THR A 273 11.03 41.62 29.06
CA THR A 273 11.32 41.98 27.66
C THR A 273 10.21 41.45 26.77
N ALA A 274 9.74 42.27 25.82
CA ALA A 274 8.70 41.85 24.89
C ALA A 274 9.17 40.68 24.03
N VAL A 275 8.28 39.74 23.74
CA VAL A 275 8.62 38.50 23.02
C VAL A 275 9.22 38.76 21.63
N GLU A 276 8.79 39.82 20.95
CA GLU A 276 9.33 40.22 19.64
C GLU A 276 10.74 40.84 19.70
N ASP A 277 11.20 41.29 20.87
CA ASP A 277 12.50 41.93 21.07
C ASP A 277 13.58 40.92 21.55
N LEU A 278 13.20 39.66 21.76
CA LEU A 278 14.12 38.59 22.17
C LEU A 278 14.91 38.04 20.97
N ALA A 279 16.15 37.66 21.21
CA ALA A 279 17.02 37.04 20.22
C ALA A 279 17.52 35.65 20.66
N ILE A 280 17.91 34.82 19.68
CA ILE A 280 18.58 33.54 19.93
C ILE A 280 19.84 33.78 20.78
N GLY A 281 19.99 32.99 21.85
CA GLY A 281 21.07 33.13 22.83
C GLY A 281 20.73 33.99 24.04
N ASP A 282 19.68 34.81 24.00
CA ASP A 282 19.22 35.54 25.18
C ASP A 282 18.83 34.58 26.31
N ARG A 283 18.96 35.03 27.56
CA ARG A 283 18.74 34.20 28.74
C ARG A 283 17.41 34.54 29.41
N VAL A 284 16.47 33.62 29.32
CA VAL A 284 15.15 33.71 29.95
C VAL A 284 15.18 33.08 31.34
N ARG A 285 14.39 33.63 32.26
CA ARG A 285 14.21 33.11 33.61
C ARG A 285 13.02 32.17 33.63
N THR A 286 13.26 30.91 33.98
CA THR A 286 12.20 29.90 34.08
C THR A 286 11.54 29.92 35.47
N ALA A 287 10.37 29.29 35.60
CA ALA A 287 9.62 29.22 36.85
C ALA A 287 10.40 28.53 38.00
N SER A 288 11.36 27.66 37.67
CA SER A 288 12.29 27.08 38.65
C SER A 288 13.34 28.06 39.18
N GLY A 289 13.41 29.27 38.63
CA GLY A 289 14.41 30.30 38.93
C GLY A 289 15.71 30.18 38.10
N SER A 290 15.82 29.16 37.24
CA SER A 290 16.98 28.93 36.38
C SER A 290 17.02 29.91 35.22
N LEU A 291 18.23 30.23 34.73
CA LEU A 291 18.43 31.02 33.51
C LEU A 291 18.80 30.09 32.35
N ARG A 292 17.94 30.01 31.34
CA ARG A 292 18.09 29.16 30.14
C ARG A 292 18.31 30.03 28.91
N SER A 293 19.18 29.58 28.01
CA SER A 293 19.40 30.25 26.72
C SER A 293 18.32 29.85 25.72
N ILE A 294 17.83 30.83 24.98
CA ILE A 294 16.94 30.62 23.85
C ILE A 294 17.71 29.93 22.73
N ARG A 295 17.21 28.77 22.28
CA ARG A 295 17.76 27.99 21.17
C ARG A 295 17.19 28.45 19.83
N TRP A 296 15.91 28.77 19.80
CA TRP A 296 15.21 29.23 18.60
C TRP A 296 13.92 29.98 18.99
N ILE A 297 13.44 30.85 18.12
CA ILE A 297 12.17 31.57 18.30
C ILE A 297 11.37 31.39 17.02
N GLY A 298 10.24 30.69 17.10
CA GLY A 298 9.30 30.56 15.98
C GLY A 298 8.38 31.77 15.93
N HIS A 299 8.05 32.26 14.74
CA HIS A 299 7.05 33.32 14.57
C HIS A 299 6.10 33.06 13.38
N ARG A 300 4.86 33.53 13.52
CA ARG A 300 3.82 33.51 12.47
C ARG A 300 2.87 34.70 12.62
N SER A 301 2.25 35.14 11.53
CA SER A 301 1.37 36.32 11.53
C SER A 301 0.13 36.07 10.68
N TYR A 302 -1.02 36.51 11.19
CA TYR A 302 -2.32 36.43 10.52
C TYR A 302 -2.92 37.84 10.40
N SER A 303 -3.34 38.24 9.19
CA SER A 303 -3.88 39.59 8.93
C SER A 303 -5.34 39.58 8.44
N GLY A 304 -6.08 40.64 8.74
CA GLY A 304 -7.32 40.99 8.05
C GLY A 304 -8.52 40.07 8.31
N GLN A 305 -9.13 39.58 7.22
CA GLN A 305 -10.33 38.72 7.25
C GLN A 305 -10.04 37.31 7.79
N PHE A 306 -8.78 36.85 7.75
CA PHE A 306 -8.32 35.51 8.15
C PHE A 306 -8.53 35.18 9.63
N VAL A 307 -8.55 36.19 10.51
CA VAL A 307 -8.78 35.99 11.96
C VAL A 307 -10.25 36.15 12.34
N ARG A 308 -11.09 36.71 11.45
CA ARG A 308 -12.50 36.97 11.78
C ARG A 308 -13.27 35.65 11.83
N LYS A 309 -13.72 35.28 13.04
CA LYS A 309 -14.52 34.08 13.34
C LYS A 309 -13.75 32.75 13.35
N ASN A 310 -12.45 32.72 13.02
CA ASN A 310 -11.66 31.49 13.11
C ASN A 310 -11.19 31.26 14.55
N LYS A 311 -11.92 30.39 15.28
CA LYS A 311 -11.62 30.07 16.69
C LYS A 311 -10.33 29.28 16.91
N ASN A 312 -9.73 28.70 15.86
CA ASN A 312 -8.44 28.02 15.99
C ASN A 312 -7.27 29.02 15.99
N VAL A 313 -7.50 30.23 15.46
CA VAL A 313 -6.49 31.31 15.37
C VAL A 313 -6.74 32.43 16.39
N LEU A 314 -8.01 32.68 16.77
CA LEU A 314 -8.38 33.75 17.69
C LEU A 314 -7.77 33.54 19.09
N PRO A 315 -7.02 34.53 19.63
CA PRO A 315 -6.31 34.37 20.89
C PRO A 315 -7.27 34.20 22.07
N ILE A 316 -6.83 33.43 23.06
CA ILE A 316 -7.40 33.39 24.40
C ILE A 316 -6.80 34.52 25.21
N VAL A 317 -7.66 35.39 25.72
CA VAL A 317 -7.29 36.51 26.59
C VAL A 317 -7.51 36.09 28.04
N ILE A 318 -6.42 36.04 28.79
CA ILE A 318 -6.40 35.78 30.23
C ILE A 318 -6.20 37.13 30.92
N ARG A 319 -7.23 37.64 31.60
CA ARG A 319 -7.16 38.96 32.25
C ARG A 319 -6.17 38.99 33.40
N GLU A 320 -5.70 40.20 33.73
CA GLU A 320 -4.93 40.46 34.94
C GLU A 320 -5.56 39.77 36.17
N GLY A 321 -4.76 38.96 36.87
CA GLY A 321 -5.17 38.22 38.07
C GLY A 321 -6.06 36.99 37.85
N ALA A 322 -6.39 36.62 36.61
CA ALA A 322 -7.36 35.57 36.31
C ALA A 322 -6.93 34.13 36.63
N LEU A 323 -5.64 33.88 36.88
CA LEU A 323 -5.09 32.54 37.19
C LEU A 323 -4.88 32.29 38.70
N GLY A 324 -5.14 33.31 39.52
CA GLY A 324 -4.86 33.31 40.97
C GLY A 324 -3.56 34.03 41.33
N ASP A 325 -3.39 34.36 42.62
CA ASP A 325 -2.21 35.03 43.18
C ASP A 325 -1.80 36.36 42.50
N GLY A 326 -2.75 37.02 41.83
CA GLY A 326 -2.49 38.25 41.06
C GLY A 326 -1.78 38.02 39.73
N LEU A 327 -1.89 36.81 39.15
CA LEU A 327 -1.33 36.44 37.85
C LEU A 327 -2.41 36.19 36.79
N PRO A 328 -2.15 36.48 35.49
CA PRO A 328 -1.00 37.24 35.00
C PRO A 328 -1.01 38.68 35.52
N ARG A 329 0.14 39.36 35.56
CA ARG A 329 0.24 40.74 36.09
C ARG A 329 -0.36 41.80 35.17
N ARG A 330 -0.63 41.43 33.93
CA ARG A 330 -1.32 42.18 32.88
C ARG A 330 -2.11 41.19 32.03
N ASP A 331 -3.06 41.68 31.24
CA ASP A 331 -3.77 40.84 30.29
C ASP A 331 -2.77 40.10 29.38
N LEU A 332 -2.87 38.76 29.36
CA LEU A 332 -2.02 37.87 28.59
C LEU A 332 -2.84 37.25 27.46
N SER A 333 -2.37 37.41 26.23
CA SER A 333 -3.01 36.84 25.03
C SER A 333 -2.13 35.75 24.44
N VAL A 334 -2.69 34.56 24.27
CA VAL A 334 -1.99 33.37 23.75
C VAL A 334 -2.87 32.62 22.76
N SER A 335 -2.28 31.76 21.92
CA SER A 335 -3.05 30.91 21.01
C SER A 335 -3.87 29.86 21.80
N PRO A 336 -4.96 29.29 21.22
CA PRO A 336 -5.84 28.36 21.93
C PRO A 336 -5.15 27.17 22.60
N LEU A 337 -4.19 26.55 21.91
CA LEU A 337 -3.48 25.37 22.43
C LEU A 337 -2.25 25.71 23.30
N HIS A 338 -1.93 27.00 23.51
CA HIS A 338 -0.81 27.39 24.34
C HIS A 338 -1.04 26.97 25.80
N ALA A 339 -0.13 26.15 26.36
CA ALA A 339 -0.34 25.61 27.68
C ALA A 339 0.16 26.55 28.79
N MET A 340 -0.70 26.76 29.78
CA MET A 340 -0.39 27.47 31.02
C MET A 340 0.00 26.46 32.09
N ALA A 341 1.05 26.74 32.84
CA ALA A 341 1.51 25.87 33.92
C ALA A 341 0.80 26.25 35.22
N LEU A 342 -0.14 25.41 35.66
CA LEU A 342 -0.90 25.59 36.90
C LEU A 342 -0.72 24.34 37.75
N GLU A 343 -0.43 24.50 39.05
CA GLU A 343 -0.42 23.39 40.02
C GLU A 343 0.43 22.17 39.59
N SER A 344 1.55 22.42 38.90
CA SER A 344 2.51 21.43 38.35
C SER A 344 2.04 20.64 37.12
N VAL A 345 1.01 21.12 36.41
CA VAL A 345 0.49 20.54 35.16
C VAL A 345 0.40 21.61 34.08
N LEU A 346 0.46 21.20 32.82
CA LEU A 346 0.33 22.07 31.64
C LEU A 346 -1.10 21.96 31.11
N ILE A 347 -1.81 23.08 31.01
CA ILE A 347 -3.22 23.11 30.58
C ILE A 347 -3.36 24.07 29.39
N PRO A 348 -3.85 23.62 28.22
CA PRO A 348 -4.14 24.52 27.09
C PRO A 348 -5.07 25.66 27.49
N ALA A 349 -4.78 26.88 27.03
CA ALA A 349 -5.55 28.07 27.39
C ALA A 349 -7.04 27.95 27.04
N VAL A 350 -7.39 27.25 25.96
CA VAL A 350 -8.79 26.99 25.57
C VAL A 350 -9.58 26.21 26.63
N CYS A 351 -8.93 25.32 27.39
CA CYS A 351 -9.56 24.55 28.47
C CYS A 351 -9.87 25.40 29.71
N LEU A 352 -9.28 26.59 29.83
CA LEU A 352 -9.45 27.50 30.97
C LEU A 352 -10.52 28.57 30.75
N ILE A 353 -11.15 28.61 29.57
CA ILE A 353 -12.18 29.61 29.25
C ILE A 353 -13.34 29.50 30.23
N ASN A 354 -13.68 30.63 30.85
CA ASN A 354 -14.84 30.78 31.71
C ASN A 354 -15.79 31.90 31.26
N GLY A 355 -15.45 32.62 30.19
CA GLY A 355 -16.26 33.67 29.59
C GLY A 355 -16.28 35.00 30.36
N VAL A 356 -15.58 35.09 31.50
CA VAL A 356 -15.56 36.30 32.35
C VAL A 356 -14.14 36.85 32.52
N SER A 357 -13.25 36.09 33.15
CA SER A 357 -11.85 36.46 33.38
C SER A 357 -10.90 35.84 32.36
N ILE A 358 -11.31 34.72 31.74
CA ILE A 358 -10.59 34.04 30.66
C ILE A 358 -11.58 33.81 29.53
N PHE A 359 -11.35 34.43 28.37
CA PHE A 359 -12.27 34.38 27.23
C PHE A 359 -11.53 34.41 25.91
N GLN A 360 -12.15 33.86 24.87
CA GLN A 360 -11.63 33.94 23.52
C GLN A 360 -11.99 35.30 22.90
N ALA A 361 -11.02 35.95 22.24
CA ALA A 361 -11.27 37.20 21.52
C ALA A 361 -12.32 36.98 20.42
N GLU A 362 -13.24 37.93 20.24
CA GLU A 362 -14.28 37.83 19.20
C GLU A 362 -13.81 38.35 17.83
N ARG A 363 -12.88 39.32 17.85
CA ARG A 363 -12.32 39.94 16.65
C ARG A 363 -10.98 40.59 16.94
N ILE A 364 -10.03 40.41 16.03
CA ILE A 364 -8.78 41.16 15.94
C ILE A 364 -8.49 41.46 14.47
N ASP A 365 -7.90 42.61 14.16
CA ASP A 365 -7.61 43.00 12.76
C ASP A 365 -6.28 42.41 12.26
N GLU A 366 -5.34 42.10 13.16
CA GLU A 366 -4.08 41.39 12.88
C GLU A 366 -3.58 40.73 14.17
N VAL A 367 -3.02 39.52 14.08
CA VAL A 367 -2.35 38.85 15.21
C VAL A 367 -1.01 38.25 14.78
N THR A 368 0.05 38.59 15.51
CA THR A 368 1.37 37.97 15.37
C THR A 368 1.65 37.12 16.60
N TYR A 369 2.07 35.90 16.35
CA TYR A 369 2.36 34.86 17.31
C TYR A 369 3.84 34.52 17.31
N PHE A 370 4.40 34.34 18.51
CA PHE A 370 5.79 33.97 18.76
C PHE A 370 5.86 32.77 19.71
N HIS A 371 6.83 31.88 19.56
CA HIS A 371 7.10 30.85 20.56
C HIS A 371 8.61 30.63 20.74
N ILE A 372 9.02 30.21 21.93
CA ILE A 372 10.43 30.24 22.36
C ILE A 372 10.87 28.81 22.65
N GLU A 373 11.80 28.29 21.85
CA GLU A 373 12.46 27.01 22.07
C GLU A 373 13.70 27.19 22.95
N LEU A 374 13.82 26.37 23.99
CA LEU A 374 14.99 26.32 24.87
C LEU A 374 15.83 25.06 24.60
N GLU A 375 17.02 24.96 25.18
CA GLU A 375 17.84 23.73 25.10
C GLU A 375 17.14 22.48 25.66
N THR A 376 16.26 22.68 26.64
CA THR A 376 15.36 21.67 27.20
C THR A 376 14.01 22.31 27.42
N HIS A 377 12.94 21.60 27.11
CA HIS A 377 11.59 22.06 27.39
C HIS A 377 11.44 22.40 28.90
N ASP A 378 10.96 23.61 29.21
CA ASP A 378 10.90 24.18 30.57
C ASP A 378 9.73 25.18 30.66
N ILE A 379 9.47 25.74 31.84
CA ILE A 379 8.36 26.67 32.09
C ILE A 379 8.88 28.11 32.11
N LEU A 380 8.41 28.93 31.18
CA LEU A 380 8.68 30.37 31.07
C LEU A 380 7.78 31.17 32.02
N LEU A 381 8.11 32.45 32.22
CA LEU A 381 7.27 33.40 32.94
C LEU A 381 6.83 34.52 31.98
N ALA A 382 5.59 34.46 31.50
CA ALA A 382 4.98 35.41 30.57
C ALA A 382 3.96 36.28 31.31
N GLU A 383 4.18 37.60 31.34
CA GLU A 383 3.44 38.53 32.22
C GLU A 383 3.46 38.09 33.69
N GLY A 384 4.53 37.39 34.08
CA GLY A 384 4.68 36.75 35.39
C GLY A 384 3.91 35.43 35.57
N ALA A 385 3.04 35.03 34.65
CA ALA A 385 2.35 33.74 34.68
C ALA A 385 3.24 32.61 34.15
N PRO A 386 3.27 31.44 34.81
CA PRO A 386 3.98 30.28 34.30
C PRO A 386 3.36 29.74 32.99
N SER A 387 4.16 29.64 31.94
CA SER A 387 3.74 29.25 30.58
C SER A 387 4.73 28.29 29.93
N GLU A 388 4.25 27.44 29.03
CA GLU A 388 5.07 26.46 28.31
C GLU A 388 6.12 27.11 27.39
N SER A 389 7.30 26.49 27.23
CA SER A 389 8.26 26.79 26.15
C SER A 389 7.98 25.91 24.92
N PHE A 390 8.52 26.19 23.74
CA PHE A 390 8.28 25.33 22.59
C PHE A 390 8.93 23.95 22.78
N VAL A 391 8.17 22.89 22.52
CA VAL A 391 8.66 21.53 22.32
C VAL A 391 8.33 21.10 20.90
N ASP A 392 9.31 20.51 20.24
CA ASP A 392 9.16 20.02 18.88
C ASP A 392 8.58 18.60 18.89
N ASP A 393 7.26 18.53 18.70
CA ASP A 393 6.47 17.31 18.52
C ASP A 393 6.05 17.09 17.07
N ASP A 394 6.90 17.50 16.13
CA ASP A 394 6.68 17.57 14.67
C ASP A 394 5.91 18.82 14.19
N SER A 395 5.57 19.73 15.11
CA SER A 395 4.88 20.99 14.81
C SER A 395 5.78 22.11 14.28
N ARG A 396 7.12 21.99 14.25
CA ARG A 396 8.00 23.13 13.91
C ARG A 396 7.73 23.72 12.51
N ASN A 397 7.34 22.91 11.53
CA ASN A 397 7.21 23.35 10.13
C ASN A 397 6.12 24.40 9.87
N MET A 398 5.20 24.60 10.82
CA MET A 398 4.13 25.58 10.70
C MET A 398 4.54 27.04 10.95
N PHE A 399 5.74 27.28 11.51
CA PHE A 399 6.24 28.64 11.73
C PHE A 399 6.86 29.19 10.45
N HIS A 400 6.64 30.47 10.16
CA HIS A 400 7.14 31.11 8.93
C HIS A 400 8.67 31.02 8.80
N ASN A 401 9.39 30.92 9.92
CA ASN A 401 10.85 30.80 9.95
C ASN A 401 11.36 29.39 10.27
N ALA A 402 10.56 28.33 10.09
CA ALA A 402 10.98 26.95 10.38
C ALA A 402 12.29 26.53 9.67
N ALA A 403 12.51 27.02 8.44
CA ALA A 403 13.74 26.78 7.68
C ALA A 403 15.00 27.34 8.36
N GLU A 404 14.85 28.41 9.17
CA GLU A 404 15.95 29.01 9.93
C GLU A 404 16.57 28.00 10.91
N PHE A 405 15.74 27.19 11.58
CA PHE A 405 16.21 26.17 12.51
C PHE A 405 17.08 25.12 11.80
N ARG A 406 16.66 24.63 10.63
CA ARG A 406 17.43 23.65 9.84
C ARG A 406 18.77 24.21 9.38
N ARG A 407 18.83 25.51 9.06
CA ARG A 407 20.08 26.20 8.70
C ARG A 407 21.02 26.34 9.89
N LEU A 408 20.49 26.68 11.07
CA LEU A 408 21.28 26.85 12.30
C LEU A 408 21.75 25.51 12.89
N TYR A 409 20.96 24.44 12.70
CA TYR A 409 21.19 23.12 13.28
C TYR A 409 21.03 21.97 12.26
N PRO A 410 21.86 21.90 11.20
CA PRO A 410 21.70 20.94 10.10
C PRO A 410 21.88 19.46 10.50
N ASP A 411 22.58 19.21 11.61
CA ASP A 411 22.84 17.87 12.14
C ASP A 411 21.89 17.47 13.29
N ALA A 412 20.87 18.28 13.59
CA ALA A 412 19.92 17.98 14.66
C ALA A 412 18.99 16.82 14.26
N ALA A 413 19.11 15.68 14.95
CA ALA A 413 18.18 14.56 14.81
C ALA A 413 16.84 14.87 15.52
N PRO A 414 15.69 14.43 14.98
CA PRO A 414 14.42 14.51 15.69
C PRO A 414 14.53 13.73 17.00
N LEU A 415 14.27 14.41 18.12
CA LEU A 415 14.17 13.78 19.44
C LEU A 415 12.69 13.65 19.78
N PRO A 416 12.25 12.57 20.44
CA PRO A 416 10.89 12.50 20.96
C PRO A 416 10.60 13.69 21.88
N ALA A 417 9.44 14.33 21.73
CA ALA A 417 9.00 15.42 22.58
C ALA A 417 8.97 14.97 24.06
N VAL A 418 9.74 15.65 24.90
CA VAL A 418 9.77 15.40 26.36
C VAL A 418 9.22 16.63 27.06
N TYR A 419 8.00 16.51 27.56
CA TYR A 419 7.34 17.57 28.33
C TYR A 419 7.95 17.72 29.73
N CYS A 420 8.01 18.95 30.26
CA CYS A 420 8.60 19.24 31.57
C CYS A 420 7.63 18.97 32.73
N ALA A 421 6.34 18.87 32.42
CA ALA A 421 5.26 18.54 33.34
C ALA A 421 4.15 17.79 32.58
N PRO A 422 3.27 17.03 33.27
CA PRO A 422 2.13 16.38 32.64
C PRO A 422 1.19 17.41 31.99
N ARG A 423 0.86 17.21 30.72
CA ARG A 423 -0.16 18.00 30.01
C ARG A 423 -1.53 17.39 30.29
N ILE A 424 -2.45 18.20 30.80
CA ILE A 424 -3.80 17.79 31.21
C ILE A 424 -4.81 18.62 30.45
N GLU A 425 -5.71 17.92 29.76
CA GLU A 425 -6.79 18.54 28.98
C GLU A 425 -8.16 18.10 29.49
N GLU A 426 -8.20 17.27 30.55
CA GLU A 426 -9.41 16.74 31.18
C GLU A 426 -9.17 16.20 32.60
N GLY A 427 -10.26 15.82 33.27
CA GLY A 427 -10.20 15.08 34.53
C GLY A 427 -10.28 15.97 35.78
N PRO A 428 -10.25 15.35 36.98
CA PRO A 428 -10.59 16.00 38.23
C PRO A 428 -9.63 17.13 38.63
N VAL A 429 -8.37 17.07 38.18
CA VAL A 429 -7.38 18.13 38.42
C VAL A 429 -7.74 19.39 37.62
N LEU A 430 -8.10 19.25 36.34
CA LEU A 430 -8.55 20.37 35.52
C LEU A 430 -9.85 20.98 36.08
N GLU A 431 -10.82 20.14 36.44
CA GLU A 431 -12.10 20.62 36.98
C GLU A 431 -11.94 21.31 38.34
N ALA A 432 -11.02 20.84 39.20
CA ALA A 432 -10.69 21.53 40.44
C ALA A 432 -10.09 22.92 40.18
N ILE A 433 -9.18 23.03 39.20
CA ILE A 433 -8.60 24.30 38.77
C ILE A 433 -9.68 25.21 38.18
N ARG A 434 -10.52 24.75 37.26
CA ARG A 434 -11.64 25.54 36.69
C ARG A 434 -12.60 26.01 37.76
N THR A 435 -12.96 25.13 38.71
CA THR A 435 -13.83 25.49 39.84
C THR A 435 -13.22 26.61 40.68
N ARG A 436 -11.92 26.53 40.98
CA ARG A 436 -11.18 27.58 41.69
C ARG A 436 -11.16 28.89 40.90
N LEU A 437 -10.77 28.85 39.62
CA LEU A 437 -10.69 30.05 38.77
C LEU A 437 -12.07 30.71 38.58
N ASN A 438 -13.13 29.92 38.45
CA ASN A 438 -14.51 30.43 38.35
C ASN A 438 -14.94 31.11 39.65
N ALA A 439 -14.61 30.52 40.81
CA ALA A 439 -14.90 31.12 42.12
C ALA A 439 -14.14 32.45 42.31
N GLU A 440 -12.86 32.50 41.92
CA GLU A 440 -12.02 33.71 41.95
C GLU A 440 -12.54 34.80 40.99
N ALA A 441 -13.10 34.41 39.84
CA ALA A 441 -13.72 35.31 38.86
C ALA A 441 -15.10 35.83 39.30
N GLY A 442 -15.60 35.44 40.48
CA GLY A 442 -16.92 35.83 40.96
C GLY A 442 -18.08 35.20 40.17
N ILE A 443 -17.80 34.14 39.42
CA ILE A 443 -18.82 33.33 38.75
C ILE A 443 -19.47 32.48 39.84
N ALA A 444 -20.60 32.94 40.36
CA ALA A 444 -21.42 32.13 41.26
C ALA A 444 -21.77 30.80 40.57
N PRO A 445 -21.76 29.65 41.27
CA PRO A 445 -22.24 28.40 40.68
C PRO A 445 -23.64 28.67 40.11
N ALA A 446 -23.79 28.51 38.79
CA ALA A 446 -24.95 29.00 38.07
C ALA A 446 -26.24 28.44 38.68
N PRO A 447 -27.24 29.27 39.02
CA PRO A 447 -28.59 28.79 39.24
C PRO A 447 -29.13 28.22 37.93
N ALA A 448 -29.67 27.01 37.98
CA ALA A 448 -30.30 26.37 36.82
C ALA A 448 -31.53 27.17 36.35
N SER A 449 -31.48 27.81 35.18
CA SER A 449 -32.63 28.15 34.31
C SER A 449 -32.16 28.97 33.09
N GLY A 450 -32.57 28.72 31.83
CA GLY A 450 -33.62 27.84 31.36
C GLY A 450 -33.52 27.52 29.85
N GLY A 451 -33.33 26.23 29.59
CA GLY A 451 -34.03 25.41 28.61
C GLY A 451 -34.20 24.10 29.36
N ILE A 452 -35.37 23.85 29.97
CA ILE A 452 -35.43 23.01 31.18
C ILE A 452 -35.35 21.52 30.82
N VAL A 453 -34.13 21.06 30.57
CA VAL A 453 -33.73 19.67 30.63
C VAL A 453 -32.82 19.54 31.85
N GLU A 454 -33.31 18.88 32.88
CA GLU A 454 -32.48 18.42 33.99
C GLU A 454 -31.94 17.05 33.63
N GLY A 455 -30.65 16.82 33.73
CA GLY A 455 -30.11 15.48 33.62
C GLY A 455 -28.63 15.41 33.87
N TYR A 456 -28.16 14.20 34.10
CA TYR A 456 -26.82 13.91 34.56
C TYR A 456 -26.36 12.59 33.96
N LEU A 457 -25.10 12.54 33.53
CA LEU A 457 -24.48 11.31 33.05
C LEU A 457 -23.82 10.57 34.23
N ASP A 458 -24.31 9.38 34.54
CA ASP A 458 -23.86 8.60 35.70
C ASP A 458 -22.62 7.75 35.40
N GLU A 459 -22.55 7.20 34.18
CA GLU A 459 -21.49 6.26 33.79
C GLU A 459 -21.29 6.27 32.27
N VAL A 460 -20.05 6.47 31.84
CA VAL A 460 -19.62 6.13 30.48
C VAL A 460 -18.52 5.09 30.56
N THR A 461 -18.82 3.92 30.04
CA THR A 461 -17.84 2.88 29.75
C THR A 461 -17.56 2.87 28.25
N ARG A 462 -16.58 2.06 27.83
CA ARG A 462 -16.31 1.87 26.40
C ARG A 462 -17.48 1.30 25.63
N THR A 463 -18.54 0.81 26.25
CA THR A 463 -19.65 0.15 25.52
C THR A 463 -21.01 0.67 25.90
N ILE A 464 -21.12 1.43 26.98
CA ILE A 464 -22.39 1.82 27.59
C ILE A 464 -22.26 3.24 28.13
N ILE A 465 -23.24 4.06 27.82
CA ILE A 465 -23.46 5.41 28.33
C ILE A 465 -24.77 5.39 29.11
N ARG A 466 -24.75 5.75 30.39
CA ARG A 466 -25.91 5.78 31.29
C ARG A 466 -26.04 7.12 31.96
N GLY A 467 -27.28 7.57 32.04
CA GLY A 467 -27.62 8.82 32.69
C GLY A 467 -29.09 8.87 33.06
N TRP A 468 -29.51 10.04 33.47
CA TRP A 468 -30.92 10.41 33.51
C TRP A 468 -31.11 11.79 32.89
N ALA A 469 -32.27 12.02 32.28
CA ALA A 469 -32.69 13.31 31.78
C ALA A 469 -34.22 13.42 31.89
N ARG A 470 -34.72 14.58 32.30
CA ARG A 470 -36.16 14.90 32.35
C ARG A 470 -36.40 16.36 32.03
N ASN A 471 -37.60 16.65 31.54
CA ASN A 471 -38.12 18.01 31.51
C ASN A 471 -39.03 18.21 32.72
N PRO A 472 -38.68 19.06 33.70
CA PRO A 472 -39.54 19.35 34.85
C PRO A 472 -40.94 19.91 34.49
N GLN A 473 -41.13 20.34 33.25
CA GLN A 473 -42.38 20.90 32.73
C GLN A 473 -43.20 19.91 31.88
N SER A 474 -42.69 18.68 31.64
CA SER A 474 -43.37 17.64 30.86
C SER A 474 -43.16 16.26 31.47
N GLU A 475 -44.21 15.42 31.50
CA GLU A 475 -44.11 14.02 31.92
C GLU A 475 -43.68 13.10 30.75
N GLU A 476 -43.44 13.64 29.56
CA GLU A 476 -42.99 12.85 28.40
C GLU A 476 -41.47 12.57 28.46
N PRO A 477 -41.02 11.34 28.16
CA PRO A 477 -39.60 10.98 28.09
C PRO A 477 -38.83 11.84 27.08
N LEU A 478 -37.65 12.34 27.48
CA LEU A 478 -36.82 13.14 26.60
C LEU A 478 -36.07 12.28 25.58
N ARG A 479 -36.01 12.74 24.33
CA ARG A 479 -35.12 12.19 23.31
C ARG A 479 -33.78 12.92 23.35
N LEU A 480 -32.72 12.14 23.45
CA LEU A 480 -31.35 12.61 23.63
C LEU A 480 -30.51 12.15 22.45
N SER A 481 -29.71 13.05 21.88
CA SER A 481 -28.65 12.72 20.93
C SER A 481 -27.33 12.65 21.66
N ILE A 482 -26.55 11.61 21.37
CA ILE A 482 -25.26 11.33 21.97
C ILE A 482 -24.19 11.59 20.93
N PHE A 483 -23.16 12.33 21.31
CA PHE A 483 -22.05 12.72 20.46
C PHE A 483 -20.76 12.13 21.00
N ASP A 484 -19.88 11.66 20.13
CA ASP A 484 -18.48 11.31 20.41
C ASP A 484 -17.58 12.21 19.57
N ASN A 485 -16.72 13.00 20.21
CA ASN A 485 -15.86 13.99 19.58
C ASN A 485 -16.65 14.96 18.67
N GLY A 486 -17.86 15.35 19.10
CA GLY A 486 -18.75 16.25 18.36
C GLY A 486 -19.60 15.60 17.26
N ILE A 487 -19.44 14.31 16.99
CA ILE A 487 -20.19 13.54 15.97
C ILE A 487 -21.32 12.77 16.65
N ALA A 488 -22.57 12.91 16.18
CA ALA A 488 -23.69 12.16 16.73
C ALA A 488 -23.52 10.64 16.46
N ILE A 489 -23.40 9.84 17.52
CA ILE A 489 -23.23 8.38 17.46
C ILE A 489 -24.55 7.62 17.67
N GLY A 490 -25.60 8.31 18.06
CA GLY A 490 -26.95 7.76 18.14
C GLY A 490 -27.88 8.56 19.04
N GLU A 491 -29.14 8.14 19.10
CA GLU A 491 -30.16 8.73 19.95
C GLU A 491 -30.69 7.71 20.96
N VAL A 492 -31.09 8.19 22.13
CA VAL A 492 -31.72 7.39 23.18
C VAL A 492 -32.88 8.17 23.80
N VAL A 493 -33.92 7.45 24.21
CA VAL A 493 -35.05 8.03 24.94
C VAL A 493 -34.84 7.77 26.44
N ALA A 494 -35.05 8.79 27.27
CA ALA A 494 -34.93 8.69 28.72
C ALA A 494 -36.21 8.16 29.37
N ASP A 495 -36.59 6.91 29.05
CA ASP A 495 -37.85 6.26 29.46
C ASP A 495 -37.67 5.18 30.54
N CYS A 496 -36.47 4.99 31.08
CA CYS A 496 -36.20 3.99 32.09
C CYS A 496 -36.50 4.50 33.51
N PRO A 497 -36.96 3.65 34.45
CA PRO A 497 -37.16 4.04 35.84
C PRO A 497 -35.84 4.22 36.59
N ARG A 498 -35.72 5.31 37.37
CA ARG A 498 -34.58 5.59 38.26
C ARG A 498 -35.04 5.80 39.70
N PRO A 499 -34.83 4.83 40.61
CA PRO A 499 -35.41 4.83 41.97
C PRO A 499 -35.09 6.07 42.83
N ASP A 500 -33.99 6.75 42.51
CA ASP A 500 -33.44 7.92 43.17
C ASP A 500 -33.92 9.26 42.58
N VAL A 501 -34.42 9.27 41.34
CA VAL A 501 -34.72 10.50 40.58
C VAL A 501 -36.16 10.58 40.07
N GLY A 502 -36.78 9.47 39.67
CA GLY A 502 -38.14 9.44 39.13
C GLY A 502 -38.46 8.22 38.25
N TRP A 503 -39.69 8.17 37.76
CA TRP A 503 -40.12 7.21 36.73
C TRP A 503 -40.00 7.90 35.37
N ASP A 504 -39.63 7.14 34.32
CA ASP A 504 -39.51 7.61 32.95
C ASP A 504 -38.53 8.79 32.76
N CYS A 505 -37.33 8.66 33.34
CA CYS A 505 -36.27 9.68 33.23
C CYS A 505 -34.84 9.13 33.09
N GLY A 506 -34.62 7.83 33.22
CA GLY A 506 -33.32 7.18 33.03
C GLY A 506 -33.07 6.81 31.57
N PHE A 507 -31.81 6.78 31.14
CA PHE A 507 -31.44 6.24 29.84
C PHE A 507 -30.19 5.35 29.93
N CYS A 508 -30.11 4.39 29.01
CA CYS A 508 -28.93 3.55 28.81
C CYS A 508 -28.72 3.37 27.32
N PHE A 509 -27.69 4.00 26.79
CA PHE A 509 -27.30 3.89 25.40
C PHE A 509 -26.12 2.93 25.27
N VAL A 510 -26.28 1.91 24.44
CA VAL A 510 -25.20 0.99 24.11
C VAL A 510 -24.47 1.56 22.91
N VAL A 511 -23.19 1.89 23.09
CA VAL A 511 -22.33 2.43 22.04
C VAL A 511 -22.08 1.33 21.01
N PRO A 512 -22.58 1.46 19.77
CA PRO A 512 -22.37 0.43 18.75
C PRO A 512 -20.87 0.23 18.48
N GLY A 513 -20.37 -0.99 18.66
CA GLY A 513 -18.92 -1.32 18.53
C GLY A 513 -18.04 -0.89 19.71
N GLY A 514 -18.54 -0.01 20.57
CA GLY A 514 -17.81 0.57 21.69
C GLY A 514 -16.74 1.59 21.29
N PHE A 515 -16.33 2.42 22.25
CA PHE A 515 -15.23 3.36 22.15
C PHE A 515 -13.89 2.61 22.14
N THR A 516 -13.06 2.93 21.15
CA THR A 516 -11.76 2.31 20.84
C THR A 516 -10.66 2.66 21.86
N PRO A 517 -9.96 1.66 22.47
CA PRO A 517 -8.99 1.84 23.57
C PRO A 517 -7.74 2.68 23.27
N ASP A 518 -7.48 2.92 22.01
CA ASP A 518 -6.37 3.65 21.42
C ASP A 518 -6.75 5.05 20.94
N MET A 519 -7.99 5.50 21.17
CA MET A 519 -8.39 6.89 20.96
C MET A 519 -9.08 7.48 22.20
N ARG A 520 -8.98 8.80 22.32
CA ARG A 520 -9.69 9.61 23.33
C ARG A 520 -11.09 9.91 22.79
N HIS A 521 -12.12 9.70 23.61
CA HIS A 521 -13.52 9.87 23.20
C HIS A 521 -14.22 10.90 24.09
N VAL A 522 -14.66 12.02 23.50
CA VAL A 522 -15.34 13.13 24.19
C VAL A 522 -16.84 12.98 24.02
N ILE A 523 -17.53 12.52 25.08
CA ILE A 523 -18.94 12.13 25.01
C ILE A 523 -19.85 13.26 25.48
N GLU A 524 -20.62 13.82 24.56
CA GLU A 524 -21.62 14.86 24.85
C GLU A 524 -23.03 14.34 24.66
N ILE A 525 -23.99 14.83 25.46
CA ILE A 525 -25.39 14.43 25.33
C ILE A 525 -26.25 15.68 25.37
N ALA A 526 -27.09 15.87 24.34
CA ALA A 526 -28.01 16.99 24.23
C ALA A 526 -29.41 16.52 23.86
N GLN A 527 -30.42 17.37 24.07
CA GLN A 527 -31.77 17.11 23.57
C GLN A 527 -31.81 17.10 22.03
N ALA A 528 -32.45 16.11 21.43
CA ALA A 528 -32.41 15.86 19.98
C ALA A 528 -33.09 16.95 19.11
N ASP A 529 -34.06 17.68 19.66
CA ASP A 529 -34.96 18.56 18.90
C ASP A 529 -34.63 20.07 18.97
N ASP A 530 -33.42 20.48 19.40
CA ASP A 530 -33.05 21.92 19.50
C ASP A 530 -32.39 22.44 18.19
N PRO A 531 -33.07 23.25 17.36
CA PRO A 531 -32.57 23.68 16.04
C PRO A 531 -31.62 24.89 16.10
N GLY A 532 -31.22 25.35 17.30
CA GLY A 532 -30.41 26.56 17.50
C GLY A 532 -28.92 26.31 17.77
N THR A 533 -28.09 27.35 17.60
CA THR A 533 -26.64 27.38 17.85
C THR A 533 -26.22 27.24 19.32
N SER A 534 -27.13 26.87 20.23
CA SER A 534 -26.89 26.68 21.66
C SER A 534 -27.54 25.37 22.12
N ARG A 535 -26.87 24.23 21.86
CA ARG A 535 -27.33 22.90 22.30
C ARG A 535 -27.36 22.84 23.83
N ASN A 536 -28.50 22.44 24.40
CA ASN A 536 -28.63 22.21 25.85
C ASN A 536 -28.06 20.84 26.22
N PHE A 537 -26.83 20.81 26.70
CA PHE A 537 -26.13 19.59 27.13
C PHE A 537 -26.52 19.15 28.55
N LEU A 538 -26.49 17.84 28.80
CA LEU A 538 -26.71 17.28 30.14
C LEU A 538 -25.55 17.60 31.08
N GLY A 539 -25.82 17.64 32.39
CA GLY A 539 -24.77 17.72 33.40
C GLY A 539 -23.81 16.53 33.32
N HIS A 540 -22.52 16.77 33.61
CA HIS A 540 -21.45 15.77 33.48
C HIS A 540 -21.15 15.35 32.02
N THR A 541 -21.44 16.25 31.07
CA THR A 541 -20.95 16.19 29.69
C THR A 541 -20.14 17.47 29.35
N PRO A 542 -19.04 17.38 28.56
CA PRO A 542 -18.50 16.16 27.97
C PRO A 542 -17.91 15.20 29.00
N TRP A 543 -18.19 13.90 28.86
CA TRP A 543 -17.53 12.83 29.58
C TRP A 543 -16.43 12.29 28.70
N ILE A 544 -15.19 12.30 29.18
CA ILE A 544 -14.06 11.90 28.34
C ILE A 544 -13.53 10.52 28.75
N LEU A 545 -13.27 9.71 27.74
CA LEU A 545 -12.83 8.33 27.89
C LEU A 545 -11.47 8.16 27.21
N ASP A 546 -10.43 8.21 28.05
CA ASP A 546 -9.01 8.23 27.68
C ASP A 546 -8.46 6.91 27.11
N GLN A 547 -7.38 7.01 26.34
CA GLN A 547 -6.58 5.87 25.85
C GLN A 547 -5.99 5.06 27.01
N GLN A 548 -6.14 3.73 27.02
CA GLN A 548 -5.64 2.93 28.15
C GLN A 548 -4.13 2.66 28.06
N THR A 549 -3.37 3.18 29.04
CA THR A 549 -2.02 2.70 29.34
C THR A 549 -2.12 1.38 30.12
N ILE A 550 -1.50 0.30 29.61
CA ILE A 550 -1.49 -1.00 30.30
C ILE A 550 -0.70 -0.88 31.60
N SER A 551 -1.42 -0.73 32.71
CA SER A 551 -0.89 -0.87 34.07
C SER A 551 -1.32 -2.21 34.63
N HIS A 552 -0.35 -3.08 34.93
CA HIS A 552 -0.58 -4.35 35.61
C HIS A 552 -1.07 -4.09 37.05
N HIS A 553 -2.37 -3.96 37.25
CA HIS A 553 -2.96 -3.94 38.58
C HIS A 553 -3.08 -5.38 39.12
N THR A 554 -2.24 -5.68 40.10
CA THR A 554 -2.34 -6.87 40.94
C THR A 554 -3.58 -6.72 41.83
N ILE A 555 -4.64 -7.47 41.56
CA ILE A 555 -5.81 -7.51 42.44
C ILE A 555 -5.51 -8.42 43.63
N ALA A 556 -5.62 -7.84 44.83
CA ALA A 556 -5.54 -8.53 46.10
C ALA A 556 -6.64 -9.58 46.24
N ARG A 557 -6.23 -10.82 46.53
CA ARG A 557 -7.13 -11.90 46.93
C ARG A 557 -7.79 -11.57 48.26
N SER A 558 -9.10 -11.34 48.27
CA SER A 558 -9.90 -11.47 49.48
C SER A 558 -10.41 -12.91 49.58
N ALA A 559 -9.88 -13.64 50.57
CA ALA A 559 -10.36 -14.96 50.94
C ALA A 559 -11.55 -14.83 51.88
N VAL A 560 -12.66 -15.51 51.55
CA VAL A 560 -13.71 -15.86 52.51
C VAL A 560 -13.93 -17.38 52.42
N PRO A 561 -13.79 -18.15 53.52
CA PRO A 561 -14.05 -19.59 53.52
C PRO A 561 -15.55 -19.92 53.66
N ALA A 562 -15.90 -21.10 53.15
CA ALA A 562 -17.24 -21.64 52.90
C ALA A 562 -18.05 -22.13 54.12
N SER A 563 -19.37 -22.26 53.92
CA SER A 563 -20.21 -23.40 54.36
C SER A 563 -21.53 -23.33 53.55
N SER A 564 -22.21 -24.37 53.07
CA SER A 564 -22.18 -25.82 53.28
C SER A 564 -22.64 -26.54 51.99
N THR A 565 -22.03 -27.69 51.70
CA THR A 565 -22.27 -28.56 50.55
C THR A 565 -23.44 -29.51 50.80
N THR A 566 -24.48 -29.44 49.97
CA THR A 566 -25.41 -30.58 49.74
C THR A 566 -25.74 -30.81 48.28
N MET A 567 -25.02 -30.25 47.30
CA MET A 567 -25.27 -30.53 45.87
C MET A 567 -24.06 -31.15 45.19
N ARG A 568 -24.31 -32.04 44.23
CA ARG A 568 -23.30 -32.69 43.38
C ARG A 568 -23.54 -32.31 41.94
N GLY A 569 -22.49 -31.97 41.22
CA GLY A 569 -22.55 -31.63 39.80
C GLY A 569 -21.19 -31.35 39.21
N TYR A 570 -21.16 -31.18 37.89
CA TYR A 570 -19.96 -30.92 37.10
C TYR A 570 -20.29 -30.05 35.90
N ILE A 571 -19.33 -29.24 35.45
CA ILE A 571 -19.44 -28.39 34.25
C ILE A 571 -18.66 -29.10 33.14
N ASP A 572 -19.34 -29.45 32.04
CA ASP A 572 -18.74 -30.22 30.94
C ASP A 572 -18.02 -29.31 29.94
N ASN A 573 -18.62 -28.17 29.60
CA ASN A 573 -18.06 -27.20 28.68
C ASN A 573 -18.46 -25.77 29.07
N VAL A 574 -17.51 -24.85 28.92
CA VAL A 574 -17.73 -23.41 29.02
C VAL A 574 -17.00 -22.75 27.86
N SER A 575 -17.76 -22.10 26.99
CA SER A 575 -17.29 -21.29 25.88
C SER A 575 -18.00 -19.93 25.91
N ARG A 576 -17.62 -19.04 24.99
CA ARG A 576 -18.19 -17.68 24.92
C ARG A 576 -19.65 -17.68 24.46
N ASP A 577 -20.11 -18.74 23.83
CA ASP A 577 -21.46 -18.91 23.32
C ASP A 577 -22.30 -19.90 24.14
N ARG A 578 -21.69 -20.66 25.06
CA ARG A 578 -22.38 -21.77 25.72
C ARG A 578 -21.79 -22.17 27.08
N VAL A 579 -22.65 -22.62 28.00
CA VAL A 579 -22.26 -23.32 29.22
C VAL A 579 -23.16 -24.53 29.45
N CYS A 580 -22.56 -25.72 29.60
CA CYS A 580 -23.32 -26.94 29.83
C CYS A 580 -22.68 -27.83 30.91
N GLY A 581 -23.50 -28.66 31.54
CA GLY A 581 -23.10 -29.50 32.65
C GLY A 581 -24.25 -30.26 33.27
N TRP A 582 -24.07 -30.70 34.51
CA TRP A 582 -25.11 -31.35 35.29
C TRP A 582 -25.01 -31.03 36.78
N ILE A 583 -26.14 -31.02 37.48
CA ILE A 583 -26.23 -30.77 38.93
C ILE A 583 -27.49 -31.41 39.52
N TYR A 584 -27.37 -31.99 40.72
CA TYR A 584 -28.50 -32.50 41.49
C TYR A 584 -28.25 -32.41 43.01
N ASP A 585 -29.32 -32.53 43.80
CA ASP A 585 -29.27 -32.63 45.25
C ASP A 585 -29.34 -34.11 45.69
N PRO A 586 -28.30 -34.69 46.32
CA PRO A 586 -28.33 -36.07 46.81
C PRO A 586 -29.36 -36.33 47.92
N ALA A 587 -29.82 -35.30 48.64
CA ALA A 587 -30.91 -35.45 49.61
C ALA A 587 -32.27 -35.62 48.92
N LYS A 588 -32.38 -35.16 47.66
CA LYS A 588 -33.60 -35.22 46.85
C LYS A 588 -33.31 -35.46 45.36
N PRO A 589 -32.77 -36.64 44.98
CA PRO A 589 -32.30 -36.89 43.61
C PRO A 589 -33.41 -36.91 42.55
N GLY A 590 -34.69 -36.91 42.93
CA GLY A 590 -35.83 -36.82 42.00
C GLY A 590 -36.30 -35.39 41.71
N GLU A 591 -35.79 -34.37 42.41
CA GLU A 591 -36.16 -32.96 42.18
C GLU A 591 -35.10 -32.28 41.32
N SER A 592 -35.52 -31.56 40.28
CA SER A 592 -34.61 -30.78 39.44
C SER A 592 -34.11 -29.52 40.17
N VAL A 593 -32.86 -29.17 39.93
CA VAL A 593 -32.19 -28.05 40.61
C VAL A 593 -32.28 -26.79 39.76
N ALA A 594 -32.79 -25.70 40.33
CA ALA A 594 -32.75 -24.38 39.71
C ALA A 594 -31.34 -23.77 39.83
N ILE A 595 -30.81 -23.31 38.72
CA ILE A 595 -29.49 -22.70 38.58
C ILE A 595 -29.58 -21.29 38.01
N GLN A 596 -28.61 -20.48 38.36
CA GLN A 596 -28.35 -19.18 37.77
C GLN A 596 -26.89 -19.13 37.31
N VAL A 597 -26.64 -18.63 36.09
CA VAL A 597 -25.31 -18.40 35.56
C VAL A 597 -24.99 -16.93 35.71
N ALA A 598 -23.92 -16.63 36.44
CA ALA A 598 -23.38 -15.29 36.54
C ALA A 598 -22.12 -15.14 35.67
N VAL A 599 -22.02 -14.03 34.94
CA VAL A 599 -20.83 -13.65 34.18
C VAL A 599 -20.30 -12.34 34.78
N ASN A 600 -19.04 -12.35 35.20
CA ASN A 600 -18.38 -11.25 35.92
C ASN A 600 -19.17 -10.74 37.14
N GLY A 601 -19.86 -11.64 37.84
CA GLY A 601 -20.65 -11.34 39.03
C GLY A 601 -22.11 -10.91 38.75
N THR A 602 -22.50 -10.71 37.48
CA THR A 602 -23.87 -10.37 37.09
C THR A 602 -24.61 -11.61 36.62
N ILE A 603 -25.82 -11.86 37.12
CA ILE A 603 -26.65 -12.99 36.68
C ILE A 603 -27.14 -12.73 35.24
N VAL A 604 -26.68 -13.55 34.30
CA VAL A 604 -27.03 -13.43 32.87
C VAL A 604 -28.20 -14.33 32.51
N GLU A 605 -28.28 -15.53 33.11
CA GLU A 605 -29.33 -16.49 32.77
C GLU A 605 -29.74 -17.37 33.96
N ARG A 606 -30.96 -17.88 33.92
CA ARG A 606 -31.51 -18.81 34.92
C ARG A 606 -32.16 -19.99 34.23
N SER A 607 -31.96 -21.18 34.77
CA SER A 607 -32.48 -22.42 34.18
C SER A 607 -32.72 -23.49 35.23
N ILE A 608 -33.36 -24.58 34.81
CA ILE A 608 -33.60 -25.75 35.64
C ILE A 608 -32.82 -26.92 35.05
N ALA A 609 -31.96 -27.54 35.86
CA ALA A 609 -31.20 -28.71 35.48
C ALA A 609 -32.09 -29.97 35.46
N ASN A 610 -32.83 -30.16 34.36
CA ASN A 610 -33.76 -31.27 34.14
C ASN A 610 -33.51 -32.04 32.83
N GLY A 611 -32.44 -31.68 32.10
CA GLY A 611 -31.98 -32.34 30.88
C GLY A 611 -31.56 -33.78 31.16
N ARG A 612 -31.81 -34.67 30.19
CA ARG A 612 -31.43 -36.08 30.32
C ARG A 612 -29.92 -36.25 30.15
N ARG A 613 -29.31 -36.99 31.08
CA ARG A 613 -27.92 -37.40 31.16
C ARG A 613 -27.84 -38.89 31.52
N PRO A 614 -28.19 -39.78 30.57
CA PRO A 614 -28.10 -41.23 30.78
C PRO A 614 -26.68 -41.66 31.15
N ASP A 615 -25.68 -40.99 30.59
CA ASP A 615 -24.25 -41.17 30.90
C ASP A 615 -23.93 -40.95 32.39
N VAL A 616 -24.52 -39.93 33.01
CA VAL A 616 -24.33 -39.63 34.45
C VAL A 616 -25.04 -40.67 35.34
N ALA A 617 -26.20 -41.16 34.90
CA ALA A 617 -26.96 -42.21 35.58
C ALA A 617 -26.28 -43.57 35.50
N ASP A 618 -25.80 -43.96 34.31
CA ASP A 618 -25.09 -45.22 34.06
C ASP A 618 -23.75 -45.27 34.82
N ALA A 619 -23.08 -44.12 34.98
CA ALA A 619 -21.88 -43.98 35.82
C ALA A 619 -22.16 -44.02 37.33
N GLY A 620 -23.43 -44.03 37.76
CA GLY A 620 -23.82 -43.96 39.17
C GLY A 620 -23.49 -42.63 39.85
N ALA A 621 -23.23 -41.58 39.07
CA ALA A 621 -22.79 -40.28 39.55
C ALA A 621 -23.96 -39.34 39.91
N GLY A 622 -25.17 -39.62 39.43
CA GLY A 622 -26.38 -38.84 39.69
C GLY A 622 -27.64 -39.41 39.04
N PRO A 623 -28.80 -38.76 39.20
CA PRO A 623 -30.05 -39.14 38.53
C PRO A 623 -29.99 -38.79 37.04
N GLU A 624 -30.79 -39.46 36.21
CA GLU A 624 -30.77 -39.23 34.76
C GLU A 624 -31.20 -37.81 34.36
N ARG A 625 -32.07 -37.14 35.13
CA ARG A 625 -32.56 -35.78 34.80
C ARG A 625 -31.85 -34.72 35.64
N CYS A 626 -30.58 -34.51 35.36
CA CYS A 626 -29.75 -33.51 36.06
C CYS A 626 -28.96 -32.58 35.12
N GLY A 627 -29.12 -32.68 33.81
CA GLY A 627 -28.37 -31.87 32.84
C GLY A 627 -28.90 -30.45 32.68
N PHE A 628 -28.01 -29.52 32.35
CA PHE A 628 -28.32 -28.18 31.88
C PHE A 628 -27.43 -27.82 30.69
N ASP A 629 -27.95 -26.98 29.80
CA ASP A 629 -27.28 -26.56 28.58
C ASP A 629 -27.82 -25.19 28.18
N LEU A 630 -26.98 -24.17 28.22
CA LEU A 630 -27.37 -22.76 28.08
C LEU A 630 -26.51 -22.09 27.03
N PHE A 631 -27.14 -21.29 26.19
CA PHE A 631 -26.49 -20.52 25.15
C PHE A 631 -26.51 -19.04 25.53
N PHE A 632 -25.35 -18.38 25.44
CA PHE A 632 -25.29 -16.94 25.60
C PHE A 632 -25.79 -16.28 24.32
N ILE A 633 -26.91 -15.56 24.43
CA ILE A 633 -27.51 -14.84 23.31
C ILE A 633 -27.65 -13.36 23.71
N PRO A 634 -26.81 -12.46 23.18
CA PRO A 634 -25.68 -12.72 22.27
C PRO A 634 -24.49 -13.43 22.96
N PRO A 635 -23.55 -14.03 22.19
CA PRO A 635 -22.32 -14.59 22.76
C PRO A 635 -21.50 -13.56 23.54
N LEU A 636 -20.78 -14.03 24.56
CA LEU A 636 -19.95 -13.21 25.43
C LEU A 636 -18.77 -12.58 24.67
N SER A 637 -18.51 -11.30 24.95
CA SER A 637 -17.50 -10.49 24.24
C SER A 637 -16.10 -11.09 24.26
N PRO A 638 -15.44 -11.34 23.09
CA PRO A 638 -14.08 -11.87 23.01
C PRO A 638 -13.01 -10.90 23.49
N LEU A 639 -13.30 -9.60 23.48
CA LEU A 639 -12.35 -8.55 23.86
C LEU A 639 -12.16 -8.39 25.37
N THR A 640 -12.93 -9.15 26.16
CA THR A 640 -12.90 -9.06 27.62
C THR A 640 -12.74 -10.44 28.23
N ARG A 641 -12.00 -10.47 29.33
CA ARG A 641 -11.91 -11.64 30.20
C ARG A 641 -13.28 -11.87 30.85
N GLN A 642 -13.80 -13.08 30.73
CA GLN A 642 -15.09 -13.48 31.28
C GLN A 642 -14.88 -14.46 32.44
N ILE A 643 -15.49 -14.19 33.58
CA ILE A 643 -15.55 -15.09 34.72
C ILE A 643 -16.97 -15.66 34.80
N ILE A 644 -17.13 -16.94 34.53
CA ILE A 644 -18.42 -17.61 34.45
C ILE A 644 -18.62 -18.49 35.69
N GLU A 645 -19.72 -18.25 36.39
CA GLU A 645 -20.08 -18.93 37.62
C GLU A 645 -21.47 -19.57 37.50
N VAL A 646 -21.55 -20.89 37.64
CA VAL A 646 -22.84 -21.58 37.74
C VAL A 646 -23.19 -21.72 39.23
N ARG A 647 -24.29 -21.12 39.65
CA ARG A 647 -24.74 -21.11 41.05
C ARG A 647 -26.11 -21.74 41.17
N ASN A 648 -26.38 -22.36 42.30
CA ASN A 648 -27.76 -22.72 42.65
C ASN A 648 -28.56 -21.45 42.95
N GLU A 649 -29.73 -21.31 42.35
CA GLU A 649 -30.55 -20.09 42.47
C GLU A 649 -31.02 -19.85 43.92
N ARG A 650 -31.40 -20.91 44.64
CA ARG A 650 -31.99 -20.81 45.98
C ARG A 650 -30.96 -20.56 47.08
N THR A 651 -29.77 -21.14 46.96
CA THR A 651 -28.74 -21.15 48.01
C THR A 651 -27.55 -20.27 47.69
N GLY A 652 -27.39 -19.84 46.43
CA GLY A 652 -26.22 -19.11 45.95
C GLY A 652 -24.93 -19.95 45.89
N ALA A 653 -25.00 -21.24 46.25
CA ALA A 653 -23.87 -22.15 46.29
C ALA A 653 -23.29 -22.35 44.88
N LEU A 654 -21.97 -22.24 44.77
CA LEU A 654 -21.25 -22.38 43.50
C LEU A 654 -21.10 -23.85 43.12
N LEU A 655 -21.36 -24.15 41.84
CA LEU A 655 -21.10 -25.45 41.24
C LEU A 655 -19.64 -25.49 40.74
N GLY A 656 -18.74 -26.07 41.54
CA GLY A 656 -17.32 -26.14 41.20
C GLY A 656 -16.56 -24.85 41.50
N GLN A 657 -15.66 -24.46 40.61
CA GLN A 657 -14.90 -23.19 40.66
C GLN A 657 -15.35 -22.29 39.51
N PRO A 658 -15.22 -20.95 39.64
CA PRO A 658 -15.48 -20.05 38.52
C PRO A 658 -14.58 -20.39 37.32
N VAL A 659 -15.15 -20.44 36.12
CA VAL A 659 -14.40 -20.70 34.89
C VAL A 659 -14.01 -19.37 34.26
N ILE A 660 -12.72 -19.20 33.96
CA ILE A 660 -12.19 -17.99 33.37
C ILE A 660 -11.97 -18.25 31.87
N VAL A 661 -12.60 -17.42 31.04
CA VAL A 661 -12.33 -17.32 29.59
C VAL A 661 -11.53 -16.03 29.38
N GLU A 662 -10.26 -16.16 29.00
CA GLU A 662 -9.38 -15.00 28.79
C GLU A 662 -9.79 -14.18 27.55
N ALA A 663 -9.47 -12.88 27.54
CA ALA A 663 -9.68 -12.04 26.36
C ALA A 663 -8.86 -12.56 25.17
N ALA A 664 -9.41 -12.50 23.96
CA ALA A 664 -8.69 -12.83 22.74
C ALA A 664 -7.51 -11.84 22.57
N ASP A 665 -6.29 -12.36 22.59
CA ASP A 665 -5.04 -11.62 22.45
C ASP A 665 -4.38 -11.83 21.07
N GLN A 666 -5.01 -12.64 20.21
CA GLN A 666 -4.56 -13.00 18.88
C GLN A 666 -5.74 -12.94 17.89
N PHE A 667 -5.44 -12.86 16.60
CA PHE A 667 -6.44 -12.91 15.53
C PHE A 667 -6.93 -14.36 15.36
N ASP A 668 -7.83 -14.78 16.25
CA ASP A 668 -8.44 -16.11 16.29
C ASP A 668 -9.84 -16.10 15.66
N SER A 669 -10.47 -17.29 15.58
CA SER A 669 -11.81 -17.44 14.97
C SER A 669 -12.88 -16.59 15.66
N ASP A 670 -12.70 -16.27 16.94
CA ASP A 670 -13.65 -15.47 17.70
C ASP A 670 -13.53 -13.98 17.32
N LEU A 671 -12.30 -13.49 17.14
CA LEU A 671 -12.04 -12.13 16.62
C LEU A 671 -12.43 -11.99 15.15
N GLU A 672 -12.20 -13.02 14.32
CA GLU A 672 -12.67 -13.07 12.92
C GLU A 672 -14.19 -12.94 12.81
N GLN A 673 -14.96 -13.63 13.66
CA GLN A 673 -16.41 -13.52 13.69
C GLN A 673 -16.90 -12.15 14.18
N VAL A 674 -16.12 -11.44 14.99
CA VAL A 674 -16.41 -10.05 15.36
C VAL A 674 -16.20 -9.13 14.16
N VAL A 675 -15.08 -9.27 13.44
CA VAL A 675 -14.80 -8.51 12.21
C VAL A 675 -15.89 -8.78 11.16
N HIS A 676 -16.26 -10.04 10.93
CA HIS A 676 -17.31 -10.40 9.98
C HIS A 676 -18.68 -9.79 10.35
N ARG A 677 -19.04 -9.77 11.64
CA ARG A 677 -20.28 -9.12 12.09
C ARG A 677 -20.24 -7.60 11.96
N ALA A 678 -19.09 -6.98 12.22
CA ALA A 678 -18.90 -5.54 12.04
C ALA A 678 -19.05 -5.14 10.56
N ILE A 679 -18.42 -5.89 9.64
CA ILE A 679 -18.58 -5.69 8.19
C ILE A 679 -20.04 -5.93 7.76
N GLY A 680 -20.69 -6.96 8.29
CA GLY A 680 -22.09 -7.27 7.97
C GLY A 680 -23.14 -6.32 8.57
N SER A 681 -22.75 -5.42 9.48
CA SER A 681 -23.66 -4.44 10.10
C SER A 681 -23.77 -3.12 9.35
N VAL A 682 -23.03 -2.95 8.25
CA VAL A 682 -23.00 -1.75 7.42
C VAL A 682 -24.28 -1.66 6.59
N GLN A 683 -25.02 -0.54 6.69
CA GLN A 683 -26.34 -0.40 6.06
C GLN A 683 -26.41 0.63 4.93
N ASP A 684 -25.50 1.61 4.88
CA ASP A 684 -25.51 2.67 3.87
C ASP A 684 -24.13 2.88 3.19
N ALA A 685 -24.11 3.60 2.07
CA ALA A 685 -22.91 3.79 1.26
C ALA A 685 -21.79 4.56 1.99
N LYS A 686 -22.14 5.50 2.89
CA LYS A 686 -21.14 6.29 3.63
C LYS A 686 -20.44 5.44 4.70
N ASP A 687 -21.18 4.56 5.35
CA ASP A 687 -20.61 3.59 6.29
C ASP A 687 -19.75 2.55 5.57
N HIS A 688 -20.11 2.14 4.34
CA HIS A 688 -19.26 1.27 3.51
C HIS A 688 -17.91 1.94 3.21
N ASP A 689 -17.91 3.19 2.74
CA ASP A 689 -16.68 3.93 2.41
C ASP A 689 -15.78 4.12 3.63
N ARG A 690 -16.37 4.44 4.79
CA ARG A 690 -15.63 4.60 6.05
C ARG A 690 -15.01 3.29 6.51
N VAL A 691 -15.75 2.18 6.45
CA VAL A 691 -15.25 0.86 6.84
C VAL A 691 -14.17 0.39 5.87
N LEU A 692 -14.36 0.56 4.57
CA LEU A 692 -13.36 0.24 3.56
C LEU A 692 -12.08 1.05 3.76
N SER A 693 -12.19 2.36 4.02
CA SER A 693 -11.04 3.23 4.29
C SER A 693 -10.25 2.79 5.52
N PHE A 694 -10.95 2.44 6.61
CA PHE A 694 -10.33 1.92 7.83
C PHE A 694 -9.62 0.59 7.60
N LEU A 695 -10.31 -0.37 6.96
CA LEU A 695 -9.74 -1.69 6.65
C LEU A 695 -8.54 -1.57 5.70
N SER A 696 -8.60 -0.66 4.74
CA SER A 696 -7.49 -0.35 3.83
C SER A 696 -6.29 0.22 4.60
N ALA A 697 -6.51 1.16 5.53
CA ALA A 697 -5.45 1.68 6.38
C ALA A 697 -4.81 0.59 7.27
N GLN A 698 -5.61 -0.32 7.87
CA GLN A 698 -5.06 -1.42 8.65
C GLN A 698 -4.31 -2.43 7.78
N MET A 699 -4.82 -2.72 6.59
CA MET A 699 -4.14 -3.55 5.60
C MET A 699 -2.78 -2.94 5.23
N GLU A 700 -2.73 -1.63 4.96
CA GLU A 700 -1.49 -0.93 4.63
C GLU A 700 -0.46 -0.97 5.77
N ARG A 701 -0.89 -0.81 7.02
CA ARG A 701 -0.02 -0.99 8.20
C ARG A 701 0.50 -2.42 8.33
N LEU A 702 -0.34 -3.41 8.06
CA LEU A 702 0.05 -4.82 8.09
C LEU A 702 1.09 -5.15 7.00
N LYS A 703 0.86 -4.68 5.76
CA LYS A 703 1.81 -4.81 4.66
C LYS A 703 3.16 -4.15 5.00
N GLN A 704 3.14 -2.93 5.56
CA GLN A 704 4.37 -2.24 5.95
C GLN A 704 5.10 -2.97 7.09
N SER A 705 4.39 -3.43 8.12
CA SER A 705 4.96 -4.23 9.22
C SER A 705 5.62 -5.52 8.72
N HIS A 706 4.98 -6.19 7.76
CA HIS A 706 5.56 -7.35 7.08
C HIS A 706 6.85 -7.00 6.33
N ALA A 707 6.86 -5.89 5.58
CA ALA A 707 8.04 -5.40 4.88
C ALA A 707 9.19 -5.03 5.84
N ASP A 708 8.90 -4.42 6.98
CA ASP A 708 9.91 -4.08 7.99
C ASP A 708 10.49 -5.32 8.68
N HIS A 709 9.68 -6.37 8.82
CA HIS A 709 10.13 -7.67 9.30
C HIS A 709 11.05 -8.37 8.28
N GLN A 710 10.61 -8.47 7.01
CA GLN A 710 11.39 -9.07 5.91
C GLN A 710 12.72 -8.35 5.67
N SER A 711 12.67 -7.02 5.58
CA SER A 711 13.85 -6.17 5.44
C SER A 711 14.77 -6.21 6.67
N GLY A 712 14.28 -6.68 7.81
CA GLY A 712 14.95 -6.66 9.11
C GLY A 712 15.32 -5.26 9.59
N ARG A 713 14.65 -4.21 9.08
CA ARG A 713 14.75 -2.86 9.63
C ARG A 713 14.45 -2.83 11.12
N ARG A 714 13.40 -3.52 11.55
CA ARG A 714 13.03 -3.64 12.96
C ARG A 714 14.18 -4.20 13.83
N GLN A 715 14.91 -5.20 13.32
CA GLN A 715 16.08 -5.75 14.02
C GLN A 715 17.25 -4.77 14.02
N ASN A 716 17.48 -4.05 12.91
CA ASN A 716 18.50 -3.02 12.82
C ASN A 716 18.24 -1.83 13.77
N ASP A 717 16.99 -1.43 13.95
CA ASP A 717 16.60 -0.36 14.86
C ASP A 717 16.83 -0.78 16.31
N VAL A 718 16.38 -1.98 16.68
CA VAL A 718 16.69 -2.60 17.98
C VAL A 718 18.21 -2.73 18.18
N GLN A 719 18.98 -3.06 17.14
CA GLN A 719 20.44 -3.13 17.22
C GLN A 719 21.10 -1.76 17.41
N ARG A 720 20.61 -0.72 16.73
CA ARG A 720 21.08 0.66 16.91
C ARG A 720 20.82 1.12 18.35
N GLU A 721 19.66 0.82 18.89
CA GLU A 721 19.33 1.09 20.30
C GLU A 721 20.24 0.33 21.27
N ARG A 722 20.47 -0.97 21.03
CA ARG A 722 21.39 -1.78 21.84
C ARG A 722 22.83 -1.26 21.79
N SER A 723 23.29 -0.84 20.61
CA SER A 723 24.63 -0.26 20.41
C SER A 723 24.77 1.07 21.13
N ARG A 724 23.75 1.94 21.05
CA ARG A 724 23.67 3.20 21.83
C ARG A 724 23.72 2.95 23.33
N ARG A 725 23.22 1.79 23.80
CA ARG A 725 23.25 1.35 25.20
C ARG A 725 24.52 0.56 25.59
N GLY A 726 25.53 0.48 24.72
CA GLY A 726 26.80 -0.18 25.02
C GLY A 726 26.74 -1.72 25.09
N LEU A 727 25.67 -2.34 24.58
CA LEU A 727 25.55 -3.79 24.51
C LEU A 727 26.30 -4.32 23.27
N ALA A 728 26.93 -5.49 23.40
CA ALA A 728 27.67 -6.11 22.31
C ALA A 728 26.77 -6.31 21.06
N PRO A 729 27.26 -5.97 19.86
CA PRO A 729 26.49 -6.16 18.62
C PRO A 729 26.28 -7.66 18.36
N PRO A 730 25.09 -8.07 17.88
CA PRO A 730 24.83 -9.44 17.46
C PRO A 730 25.62 -9.80 16.17
N GLU A 731 25.54 -11.07 15.77
CA GLU A 731 26.18 -11.57 14.54
C GLU A 731 25.77 -10.76 13.29
N LYS A 732 26.73 -10.63 12.37
CA LYS A 732 26.56 -9.87 11.13
C LYS A 732 25.57 -10.60 10.21
N ARG A 733 24.49 -9.93 9.81
CA ARG A 733 23.47 -10.50 8.91
C ARG A 733 24.07 -10.82 7.54
N SER A 734 23.52 -11.87 6.91
CA SER A 734 23.76 -12.18 5.50
C SER A 734 23.36 -10.99 4.61
N PRO A 735 24.15 -10.66 3.57
CA PRO A 735 23.75 -9.66 2.60
C PRO A 735 22.50 -10.12 1.83
N ARG A 736 21.63 -9.19 1.45
CA ARG A 736 20.37 -9.50 0.76
C ARG A 736 20.45 -9.17 -0.72
N VAL A 737 19.85 -10.01 -1.55
CA VAL A 737 19.69 -9.76 -2.99
C VAL A 737 18.23 -9.83 -3.39
N LEU A 738 17.76 -8.81 -4.11
CA LEU A 738 16.48 -8.85 -4.80
C LEU A 738 16.70 -9.28 -6.26
N VAL A 739 16.01 -10.34 -6.67
CA VAL A 739 16.03 -10.88 -8.03
C VAL A 739 14.69 -10.63 -8.69
N ILE A 740 14.69 -9.94 -9.83
CA ILE A 740 13.49 -9.54 -10.56
C ILE A 740 13.51 -10.20 -11.94
N ASP A 741 12.47 -10.97 -12.25
CA ASP A 741 12.17 -11.47 -13.60
C ASP A 741 10.69 -11.18 -13.91
N SER A 742 10.30 -11.28 -15.18
CA SER A 742 8.91 -11.07 -15.59
C SER A 742 7.96 -12.11 -14.98
N ARG A 743 8.43 -13.35 -14.94
CA ARG A 743 7.65 -14.52 -14.52
C ARG A 743 8.47 -15.41 -13.62
N THR A 744 7.80 -16.29 -12.90
CA THR A 744 8.45 -17.36 -12.15
C THR A 744 9.33 -18.19 -13.09
N PRO A 745 10.61 -18.42 -12.76
CA PRO A 745 11.53 -19.13 -13.64
C PRO A 745 11.20 -20.63 -13.66
N ASP A 746 11.06 -21.17 -14.88
CA ASP A 746 10.83 -22.59 -15.13
C ASP A 746 11.96 -23.17 -15.98
N ALA A 747 12.73 -24.09 -15.41
CA ALA A 747 13.86 -24.75 -16.07
C ALA A 747 13.45 -25.55 -17.32
N CYS A 748 12.18 -25.91 -17.46
CA CYS A 748 11.64 -26.64 -18.62
C CYS A 748 11.18 -25.72 -19.75
N ARG A 749 11.07 -24.41 -19.51
CA ARG A 749 10.49 -23.45 -20.46
C ARG A 749 11.51 -22.83 -21.39
N ASP A 750 12.59 -22.27 -20.84
CA ASP A 750 13.55 -21.48 -21.62
C ASP A 750 14.94 -21.38 -20.95
N ALA A 751 15.95 -21.08 -21.76
CA ALA A 751 17.34 -20.98 -21.29
C ALA A 751 17.57 -19.83 -20.30
N GLY A 752 16.80 -18.74 -20.38
CA GLY A 752 16.88 -17.64 -19.44
C GLY A 752 16.44 -18.07 -18.04
N SER A 753 15.39 -18.89 -17.96
CA SER A 753 14.93 -19.50 -16.71
C SER A 753 15.98 -20.43 -16.09
N CYS A 754 16.69 -21.23 -16.89
CA CYS A 754 17.84 -22.01 -16.40
C CYS A 754 18.97 -21.12 -15.85
N ALA A 755 19.24 -20.00 -16.54
CA ALA A 755 20.31 -19.09 -16.15
C ALA A 755 20.03 -18.40 -14.81
N ILE A 756 18.84 -17.81 -14.64
CA ILE A 756 18.48 -17.13 -13.40
C ILE A 756 18.43 -18.09 -12.21
N LEU A 757 17.91 -19.32 -12.37
CA LEU A 757 17.91 -20.35 -11.32
C LEU A 757 19.34 -20.73 -10.90
N SER A 758 20.23 -20.94 -11.88
CA SER A 758 21.64 -21.24 -11.63
C SER A 758 22.34 -20.10 -10.89
N HIS A 759 22.07 -18.84 -11.28
CA HIS A 759 22.66 -17.68 -10.63
C HIS A 759 22.13 -17.45 -9.21
N MET A 760 20.83 -17.66 -8.96
CA MET A 760 20.27 -17.60 -7.61
C MET A 760 20.90 -18.66 -6.70
N ALA A 761 21.08 -19.88 -7.19
CA ALA A 761 21.75 -20.95 -6.44
C ALA A 761 23.21 -20.58 -6.10
N ALA A 762 23.93 -19.97 -7.04
CA ALA A 762 25.30 -19.53 -6.83
C ALA A 762 25.40 -18.31 -5.88
N LEU A 763 24.49 -17.33 -5.97
CA LEU A 763 24.41 -16.21 -5.01
C LEU A 763 24.12 -16.71 -3.59
N ARG A 764 23.24 -17.71 -3.44
CA ARG A 764 23.00 -18.36 -2.15
C ARG A 764 24.25 -19.05 -1.62
N ALA A 765 25.00 -19.75 -2.47
CA ALA A 765 26.27 -20.37 -2.08
C ALA A 765 27.34 -19.34 -1.66
N LEU A 766 27.25 -18.10 -2.16
CA LEU A 766 28.07 -16.96 -1.73
C LEU A 766 27.61 -16.33 -0.39
N GLY A 767 26.49 -16.80 0.17
CA GLY A 767 25.95 -16.37 1.45
C GLY A 767 24.93 -15.23 1.38
N TYR A 768 24.30 -15.01 0.22
CA TYR A 768 23.19 -14.06 0.10
C TYR A 768 21.86 -14.68 0.52
N ASP A 769 21.04 -13.89 1.21
CA ASP A 769 19.61 -14.16 1.38
C ASP A 769 18.89 -13.69 0.10
N ILE A 770 18.20 -14.61 -0.58
CA ILE A 770 17.57 -14.36 -1.88
C ILE A 770 16.11 -13.99 -1.68
N SER A 771 15.73 -12.80 -2.16
CA SER A 771 14.33 -12.41 -2.38
C SER A 771 14.07 -12.40 -3.88
N PHE A 772 12.93 -12.94 -4.32
CA PHE A 772 12.55 -13.04 -5.73
C PHE A 772 11.16 -12.46 -5.96
N VAL A 773 11.00 -11.76 -7.08
CA VAL A 773 9.71 -11.25 -7.55
C VAL A 773 9.51 -11.58 -9.03
N ALA A 774 8.33 -12.11 -9.34
CA ALA A 774 7.84 -12.30 -10.70
C ALA A 774 6.94 -11.11 -11.05
N ALA A 775 7.52 -10.11 -11.71
CA ALA A 775 6.93 -8.78 -11.88
C ALA A 775 5.55 -8.77 -12.55
N ASP A 776 5.32 -9.66 -13.52
CA ASP A 776 4.07 -9.76 -14.27
C ASP A 776 3.11 -10.85 -13.69
N GLU A 777 3.46 -11.50 -12.57
CA GLU A 777 2.66 -12.56 -11.95
C GLU A 777 2.29 -12.27 -10.48
N MET A 778 2.56 -11.05 -9.98
CA MET A 778 2.38 -10.71 -8.56
C MET A 778 0.94 -10.83 -8.06
N GLU A 779 -0.04 -10.66 -8.95
CA GLU A 779 -1.47 -10.65 -8.65
C GLU A 779 -2.17 -12.00 -8.88
N SER A 780 -1.49 -12.97 -9.49
CA SER A 780 -2.06 -14.27 -9.89
C SER A 780 -2.57 -15.16 -8.74
N GLY A 781 -2.40 -14.74 -7.49
CA GLY A 781 -2.87 -15.45 -6.28
C GLY A 781 -2.11 -16.75 -5.95
N SER A 782 -1.40 -17.33 -6.91
CA SER A 782 -0.53 -18.50 -6.69
C SER A 782 0.90 -18.05 -6.40
N THR A 783 1.28 -17.98 -5.12
CA THR A 783 2.69 -17.76 -4.76
C THR A 783 3.50 -19.02 -5.09
N PRO A 784 4.47 -18.96 -6.04
CA PRO A 784 5.30 -20.12 -6.34
C PRO A 784 6.11 -20.51 -5.11
N GLN A 785 6.08 -21.78 -4.71
CA GLN A 785 6.95 -22.24 -3.63
C GLN A 785 8.35 -22.52 -4.19
N MET A 786 9.32 -21.69 -3.82
CA MET A 786 10.74 -21.92 -4.09
C MET A 786 11.48 -22.12 -2.77
N GLU A 787 12.09 -23.29 -2.59
CA GLU A 787 12.76 -23.65 -1.35
C GLU A 787 13.95 -22.71 -1.08
N HIS A 788 13.98 -22.12 0.12
CA HIS A 788 15.02 -21.17 0.56
C HIS A 788 15.11 -19.85 -0.24
N ILE A 789 14.04 -19.47 -0.94
CA ILE A 789 13.91 -18.16 -1.59
C ILE A 789 12.69 -17.47 -1.01
N GLU A 790 12.86 -16.21 -0.61
CA GLU A 790 11.77 -15.36 -0.14
C GLU A 790 11.02 -14.81 -1.36
N ILE A 791 9.74 -15.14 -1.50
CA ILE A 791 8.93 -14.66 -2.62
C ILE A 791 8.21 -13.37 -2.21
N CYS A 792 8.39 -12.31 -3.00
CA CYS A 792 7.69 -11.05 -2.83
C CYS A 792 6.49 -11.01 -3.80
N ALA A 793 5.28 -11.15 -3.28
CA ALA A 793 4.04 -11.19 -4.06
C ALA A 793 2.83 -10.68 -3.24
N SER A 794 1.65 -10.65 -3.86
CA SER A 794 0.36 -10.38 -3.21
C SER A 794 0.10 -11.39 -2.06
N PRO A 795 -0.56 -10.98 -0.95
CA PRO A 795 -1.17 -9.66 -0.69
C PRO A 795 -0.19 -8.62 -0.12
N PHE A 796 1.08 -8.98 0.12
CA PHE A 796 2.01 -8.09 0.83
C PHE A 796 2.62 -7.00 -0.06
N TYR A 797 2.78 -7.31 -1.35
CA TYR A 797 3.25 -6.37 -2.36
C TYR A 797 2.33 -6.49 -3.57
N SER A 798 1.73 -5.37 -4.00
CA SER A 798 0.90 -5.34 -5.21
C SER A 798 1.75 -5.21 -6.48
N SER A 799 2.89 -4.53 -6.40
CA SER A 799 3.79 -4.32 -7.52
C SER A 799 5.27 -4.30 -7.09
N VAL A 800 6.17 -4.33 -8.07
CA VAL A 800 7.61 -4.19 -7.82
C VAL A 800 7.93 -2.79 -7.27
N GLU A 801 7.22 -1.77 -7.72
CA GLU A 801 7.26 -0.40 -7.20
C GLU A 801 6.94 -0.38 -5.71
N ASP A 802 5.84 -1.03 -5.31
CA ASP A 802 5.42 -1.12 -3.91
C ASP A 802 6.46 -1.85 -3.06
N LEU A 803 7.00 -2.96 -3.56
CA LEU A 803 8.11 -3.68 -2.93
C LEU A 803 9.34 -2.78 -2.73
N LEU A 804 9.79 -2.10 -3.78
CA LEU A 804 10.97 -1.23 -3.73
C LEU A 804 10.77 -0.07 -2.75
N ARG A 805 9.58 0.53 -2.73
CA ARG A 805 9.20 1.62 -1.81
C ARG A 805 9.15 1.14 -0.36
N ARG A 806 8.40 0.07 -0.05
CA ARG A 806 8.25 -0.44 1.32
C ARG A 806 9.57 -0.97 1.88
N GLN A 807 10.35 -1.68 1.06
CA GLN A 807 11.66 -2.23 1.40
C GLN A 807 12.84 -1.33 0.96
N ALA A 808 12.65 -0.01 0.84
CA ALA A 808 13.70 0.94 0.48
C ALA A 808 15.02 0.73 1.27
N GLN A 809 16.15 0.77 0.57
CA GLN A 809 17.51 0.63 1.12
C GLN A 809 17.77 -0.67 1.91
N SER A 810 17.01 -1.74 1.64
CA SER A 810 17.13 -3.01 2.38
C SER A 810 17.86 -4.13 1.63
N PHE A 811 18.19 -3.91 0.36
CA PHE A 811 18.94 -4.86 -0.46
C PHE A 811 20.37 -4.36 -0.69
N ASP A 812 21.35 -5.27 -0.62
CA ASP A 812 22.75 -4.97 -0.94
C ASP A 812 23.05 -5.13 -2.43
N LEU A 813 22.24 -5.96 -3.10
CA LEU A 813 22.35 -6.28 -4.52
C LEU A 813 20.94 -6.37 -5.13
N VAL A 814 20.76 -5.85 -6.34
CA VAL A 814 19.55 -6.03 -7.14
C VAL A 814 19.94 -6.64 -8.48
N TYR A 815 19.30 -7.74 -8.85
CA TYR A 815 19.52 -8.49 -10.07
C TYR A 815 18.30 -8.36 -10.98
N LEU A 816 18.47 -7.66 -12.10
CA LEU A 816 17.43 -7.42 -13.10
C LEU A 816 17.64 -8.35 -14.29
N HIS A 817 16.72 -9.30 -14.49
CA HIS A 817 16.84 -10.31 -15.55
C HIS A 817 16.09 -9.89 -16.82
N ARG A 818 16.77 -9.92 -17.97
CA ARG A 818 16.24 -9.55 -19.30
C ARG A 818 16.02 -8.04 -19.49
N GLN A 819 15.93 -7.65 -20.76
CA GLN A 819 15.81 -6.26 -21.19
C GLN A 819 14.52 -5.59 -20.69
N SER A 820 13.38 -6.29 -20.73
CA SER A 820 12.08 -5.71 -20.34
C SER A 820 12.06 -5.27 -18.88
N ILE A 821 12.62 -6.08 -17.99
CA ILE A 821 12.73 -5.81 -16.55
C ILE A 821 13.74 -4.71 -16.27
N ALA A 822 14.93 -4.79 -16.87
CA ALA A 822 15.96 -3.77 -16.65
C ALA A 822 15.50 -2.39 -17.13
N THR A 823 14.83 -2.30 -18.28
CA THR A 823 14.33 -1.00 -18.75
C THR A 823 13.17 -0.45 -17.93
N ARG A 824 12.33 -1.32 -17.33
CA ARG A 824 11.18 -0.90 -16.53
C ARG A 824 11.59 -0.46 -15.11
N TYR A 825 12.39 -1.26 -14.42
CA TYR A 825 12.60 -1.09 -12.97
C TYR A 825 13.92 -0.47 -12.56
N LEU A 826 14.90 -0.34 -13.46
CA LEU A 826 16.22 0.17 -13.08
C LEU A 826 16.17 1.62 -12.54
N PRO A 827 15.42 2.58 -13.13
CA PRO A 827 15.26 3.91 -12.53
C PRO A 827 14.71 3.86 -11.10
N LEU A 828 13.68 3.04 -10.86
CA LEU A 828 13.06 2.86 -9.55
C LEU A 828 14.02 2.20 -8.54
N VAL A 829 14.81 1.22 -8.98
CA VAL A 829 15.86 0.62 -8.15
C VAL A 829 16.88 1.67 -7.75
N ARG A 830 17.29 2.57 -8.65
CA ARG A 830 18.22 3.65 -8.30
C ARG A 830 17.63 4.67 -7.35
N GLN A 831 16.32 4.94 -7.45
CA GLN A 831 15.59 5.80 -6.53
C GLN A 831 15.48 5.18 -5.12
N TYR A 832 14.94 3.97 -5.00
CA TYR A 832 14.61 3.37 -3.70
C TYR A 832 15.73 2.54 -3.07
N GLN A 833 16.69 2.06 -3.87
CA GLN A 833 17.83 1.22 -3.46
C GLN A 833 19.17 1.86 -3.87
N SER A 834 19.31 3.17 -3.68
CA SER A 834 20.52 3.94 -4.05
C SER A 834 21.85 3.40 -3.50
N LYS A 835 21.84 2.61 -2.42
CA LYS A 835 23.04 1.94 -1.88
C LYS A 835 23.30 0.54 -2.43
N ALA A 836 22.30 -0.07 -3.07
CA ALA A 836 22.43 -1.41 -3.63
C ALA A 836 23.28 -1.38 -4.89
N ARG A 837 24.09 -2.43 -5.07
CA ARG A 837 24.70 -2.69 -6.38
C ARG A 837 23.64 -3.25 -7.32
N VAL A 838 23.68 -2.88 -8.59
CA VAL A 838 22.69 -3.29 -9.58
C VAL A 838 23.36 -4.09 -10.69
N ILE A 839 22.89 -5.34 -10.88
CA ILE A 839 23.24 -6.21 -11.99
C ILE A 839 22.11 -6.14 -13.02
N TYR A 840 22.45 -5.77 -14.25
CA TYR A 840 21.60 -6.03 -15.41
C TYR A 840 22.07 -7.32 -16.09
N ALA A 841 21.27 -8.37 -16.02
CA ALA A 841 21.54 -9.65 -16.68
C ALA A 841 20.85 -9.74 -18.04
N VAL A 842 21.67 -9.61 -19.09
CA VAL A 842 21.30 -9.72 -20.50
C VAL A 842 21.21 -11.19 -20.90
N ALA A 843 19.98 -11.68 -21.11
CA ALA A 843 19.73 -13.01 -21.64
C ALA A 843 20.17 -13.11 -23.12
N ASP A 844 19.76 -12.12 -23.92
CA ASP A 844 20.23 -11.83 -25.27
C ASP A 844 20.12 -10.32 -25.54
N LEU A 845 20.94 -9.79 -26.46
CA LEU A 845 20.76 -8.43 -26.97
C LEU A 845 19.58 -8.42 -27.96
N HIS A 846 18.42 -7.98 -27.48
CA HIS A 846 17.17 -8.04 -28.21
C HIS A 846 17.25 -7.21 -29.50
N HIS A 847 17.89 -6.03 -29.45
CA HIS A 847 18.08 -5.20 -30.63
C HIS A 847 18.85 -5.93 -31.75
N MET A 848 19.84 -6.76 -31.40
CA MET A 848 20.61 -7.52 -32.39
C MET A 848 19.75 -8.61 -33.02
N ARG A 849 18.94 -9.31 -32.21
CA ARG A 849 18.03 -10.35 -32.71
C ARG A 849 17.03 -9.75 -33.71
N ILE A 850 16.40 -8.62 -33.37
CA ILE A 850 15.42 -7.96 -34.24
C ILE A 850 16.09 -7.38 -35.49
N ALA A 851 17.28 -6.76 -35.39
CA ALA A 851 17.98 -6.24 -36.56
C ALA A 851 18.38 -7.36 -37.55
N ARG A 852 18.78 -8.53 -37.04
CA ARG A 852 19.10 -9.69 -37.86
C ARG A 852 17.83 -10.31 -38.48
N GLN A 853 16.73 -10.37 -37.74
CA GLN A 853 15.44 -10.78 -38.27
C GLN A 853 14.99 -9.88 -39.41
N ALA A 854 15.05 -8.56 -39.23
CA ALA A 854 14.76 -7.56 -40.25
C ALA A 854 15.54 -7.78 -41.54
N ALA A 855 16.82 -8.16 -41.42
CA ALA A 855 17.68 -8.44 -42.57
C ALA A 855 17.36 -9.77 -43.27
N VAL A 856 16.93 -10.80 -42.54
CA VAL A 856 16.60 -12.12 -43.11
C VAL A 856 15.20 -12.13 -43.73
N GLU A 857 14.24 -11.48 -43.09
CA GLU A 857 12.84 -11.40 -43.54
C GLU A 857 12.58 -10.21 -44.49
N GLU A 858 13.60 -9.36 -44.73
CA GLU A 858 13.52 -8.14 -45.54
C GLU A 858 12.44 -7.15 -45.06
N ARG A 859 12.31 -7.01 -43.72
CA ARG A 859 11.31 -6.18 -43.04
C ARG A 859 11.90 -4.88 -42.45
N PRO A 860 11.88 -3.74 -43.17
CA PRO A 860 12.53 -2.50 -42.73
C PRO A 860 11.95 -1.91 -41.43
N GLU A 861 10.67 -2.13 -41.14
CA GLU A 861 9.99 -1.70 -39.91
C GLU A 861 10.62 -2.32 -38.66
N LEU A 862 11.08 -3.57 -38.74
CA LEU A 862 11.80 -4.23 -37.64
C LEU A 862 13.16 -3.57 -37.39
N MET A 863 13.79 -2.99 -38.42
CA MET A 863 15.05 -2.27 -38.25
C MET A 863 14.88 -0.98 -37.44
N ALA A 864 13.74 -0.30 -37.57
CA ALA A 864 13.41 0.86 -36.74
C ALA A 864 13.20 0.45 -35.27
N LYS A 865 12.41 -0.61 -35.04
CA LYS A 865 12.21 -1.21 -33.70
C LYS A 865 13.53 -1.64 -33.05
N ALA A 866 14.44 -2.23 -33.83
CA ALA A 866 15.76 -2.60 -33.34
C ALA A 866 16.57 -1.40 -32.84
N ARG A 867 16.49 -0.23 -33.51
CA ARG A 867 17.20 0.98 -33.04
C ARG A 867 16.65 1.47 -31.71
N GLN A 868 15.32 1.51 -31.55
CA GLN A 868 14.68 1.88 -30.28
C GLN A 868 15.08 0.93 -29.14
N LEU A 869 15.04 -0.38 -29.40
CA LEU A 869 15.47 -1.40 -28.43
C LEU A 869 16.94 -1.23 -28.02
N ARG A 870 17.82 -0.92 -28.98
CA ARG A 870 19.24 -0.70 -28.68
C ARG A 870 19.43 0.47 -27.73
N ASP A 871 18.74 1.58 -27.99
CA ASP A 871 18.90 2.79 -27.19
C ASP A 871 18.39 2.55 -25.76
N ALA A 872 17.29 1.81 -25.60
CA ALA A 872 16.78 1.38 -24.29
C ALA A 872 17.71 0.40 -23.56
N GLU A 873 18.24 -0.62 -24.24
CA GLU A 873 19.20 -1.57 -23.68
C GLU A 873 20.48 -0.89 -23.21
N TYR A 874 20.99 0.05 -24.01
CA TYR A 874 22.22 0.78 -23.69
C TYR A 874 22.00 1.79 -22.57
N ALA A 875 20.83 2.42 -22.50
CA ALA A 875 20.45 3.27 -21.37
C ALA A 875 20.41 2.46 -20.06
N ALA A 876 19.77 1.28 -20.06
CA ALA A 876 19.75 0.40 -18.89
C ALA A 876 21.17 -0.08 -18.51
N ALA A 877 21.98 -0.46 -19.50
CA ALA A 877 23.37 -0.87 -19.27
C ALA A 877 24.21 0.23 -18.60
N ARG A 878 24.03 1.50 -18.97
CA ARG A 878 24.77 2.63 -18.36
C ARG A 878 24.36 2.91 -16.91
N GLN A 879 23.11 2.62 -16.57
CA GLN A 879 22.61 2.86 -15.22
C GLN A 879 22.90 1.69 -14.27
N ALA A 880 23.25 0.50 -14.77
CA ALA A 880 23.66 -0.64 -13.95
C ALA A 880 25.12 -0.52 -13.47
N ASP A 881 25.44 -1.10 -12.31
CA ASP A 881 26.84 -1.19 -11.85
C ASP A 881 27.59 -2.29 -12.62
N PHE A 882 26.88 -3.37 -12.94
CA PHE A 882 27.42 -4.49 -13.69
C PHE A 882 26.44 -4.96 -14.75
N VAL A 883 26.96 -5.29 -15.93
CA VAL A 883 26.19 -5.97 -16.96
C VAL A 883 26.69 -7.39 -17.12
N LEU A 884 25.81 -8.36 -16.89
CA LEU A 884 26.07 -9.77 -17.09
C LEU A 884 25.53 -10.19 -18.46
N THR A 885 26.30 -10.95 -19.20
CA THR A 885 25.82 -11.69 -20.38
C THR A 885 26.43 -13.08 -20.40
N HIS A 886 25.81 -14.00 -21.13
CA HIS A 886 26.32 -15.35 -21.35
C HIS A 886 27.19 -15.46 -22.61
N SER A 887 27.05 -14.51 -23.55
CA SER A 887 27.74 -14.54 -24.84
C SER A 887 28.98 -13.67 -24.82
N THR A 888 30.10 -14.23 -25.28
CA THR A 888 31.34 -13.46 -25.36
C THR A 888 31.33 -12.45 -26.51
N VAL A 889 30.45 -12.67 -27.49
CA VAL A 889 30.22 -11.73 -28.60
C VAL A 889 29.39 -10.56 -28.12
N GLU A 890 28.30 -10.81 -27.38
CA GLU A 890 27.49 -9.73 -26.78
C GLU A 890 28.31 -8.92 -25.79
N ALA A 891 29.16 -9.57 -24.99
CA ALA A 891 30.06 -8.86 -24.09
C ALA A 891 31.03 -7.94 -24.85
N ALA A 892 31.57 -8.39 -25.98
CA ALA A 892 32.46 -7.56 -26.80
C ALA A 892 31.72 -6.36 -27.41
N ILE A 893 30.47 -6.54 -27.82
CA ILE A 893 29.62 -5.49 -28.38
C ILE A 893 29.27 -4.46 -27.30
N LEU A 894 28.81 -4.90 -26.13
CA LEU A 894 28.51 -4.02 -25.00
C LEU A 894 29.74 -3.22 -24.56
N ARG A 895 30.91 -3.84 -24.44
CA ARG A 895 32.17 -3.14 -24.09
C ARG A 895 32.61 -2.12 -25.15
N ARG A 896 32.30 -2.37 -26.42
CA ARG A 896 32.63 -1.48 -27.54
C ARG A 896 31.66 -0.29 -27.60
N ASP A 897 30.37 -0.55 -27.45
CA ASP A 897 29.31 0.42 -27.75
C ASP A 897 28.86 1.22 -26.52
N VAL A 898 29.04 0.67 -25.32
CA VAL A 898 28.60 1.29 -24.06
C VAL A 898 29.82 1.61 -23.20
N ALA A 899 30.33 2.83 -23.34
CA ALA A 899 31.50 3.29 -22.61
C ALA A 899 31.27 3.31 -21.09
N GLY A 900 32.27 2.89 -20.32
CA GLY A 900 32.28 2.98 -18.85
C GLY A 900 31.55 1.86 -18.11
N VAL A 901 30.95 0.90 -18.81
CA VAL A 901 30.18 -0.19 -18.17
C VAL A 901 31.06 -1.41 -17.90
N GLU A 902 30.93 -1.99 -16.70
CA GLU A 902 31.63 -3.21 -16.33
C GLU A 902 30.85 -4.45 -16.78
N VAL A 903 31.28 -5.04 -17.91
CA VAL A 903 30.61 -6.18 -18.54
C VAL A 903 31.29 -7.50 -18.18
N HIS A 904 30.53 -8.47 -17.67
CA HIS A 904 30.98 -9.79 -17.25
C HIS A 904 30.33 -10.90 -18.08
N VAL A 905 31.15 -11.89 -18.48
CA VAL A 905 30.63 -13.12 -19.10
C VAL A 905 30.47 -14.16 -17.99
N VAL A 906 29.22 -14.52 -17.69
CA VAL A 906 28.90 -15.51 -16.65
C VAL A 906 28.04 -16.61 -17.28
N PRO A 907 28.51 -17.86 -17.36
CA PRO A 907 27.70 -18.97 -17.85
C PRO A 907 26.68 -19.42 -16.80
N TRP A 908 25.72 -20.25 -17.19
CA TRP A 908 24.85 -20.97 -16.27
C TRP A 908 25.16 -22.47 -16.22
N GLU A 909 24.66 -23.13 -15.19
CA GLU A 909 24.95 -24.53 -14.91
C GLU A 909 24.21 -25.45 -15.88
N VAL A 910 24.92 -26.44 -16.41
CA VAL A 910 24.32 -27.45 -17.29
C VAL A 910 24.75 -28.84 -16.82
N ALA A 911 23.77 -29.62 -16.35
CA ALA A 911 24.01 -30.94 -15.78
C ALA A 911 24.37 -31.97 -16.85
N VAL A 912 25.58 -32.53 -16.77
CA VAL A 912 26.02 -33.59 -17.69
C VAL A 912 25.43 -34.94 -17.30
N ARG A 913 24.71 -35.59 -18.23
CA ARG A 913 24.06 -36.89 -17.97
C ARG A 913 25.08 -37.97 -17.60
N LYS A 914 24.78 -38.79 -16.59
CA LYS A 914 25.71 -39.83 -16.09
C LYS A 914 25.95 -40.94 -17.13
N ARG A 915 24.91 -41.35 -17.85
CA ARG A 915 24.97 -42.38 -18.89
C ARG A 915 24.40 -41.82 -20.19
N THR A 916 24.94 -42.27 -21.31
CA THR A 916 24.49 -41.92 -22.65
C THR A 916 24.38 -43.22 -23.46
N PRO A 917 23.31 -43.41 -24.24
CA PRO A 917 23.20 -44.52 -25.18
C PRO A 917 24.40 -44.63 -26.12
N SER A 918 24.65 -45.85 -26.61
CA SER A 918 25.67 -46.10 -27.63
C SER A 918 25.25 -45.51 -28.99
N TYR A 919 26.22 -45.37 -29.89
CA TYR A 919 25.99 -44.90 -31.24
C TYR A 919 24.95 -45.76 -32.00
N ASP A 920 25.00 -47.09 -31.85
CA ASP A 920 24.09 -48.02 -32.53
C ASP A 920 22.65 -47.97 -32.00
N ALA A 921 22.45 -47.49 -30.76
CA ALA A 921 21.13 -47.33 -30.16
C ALA A 921 20.41 -46.05 -30.62
N ARG A 922 21.07 -45.22 -31.43
CA ARG A 922 20.61 -43.90 -31.88
C ARG A 922 20.52 -43.84 -33.40
N GLN A 923 19.55 -43.10 -33.93
CA GLN A 923 19.40 -42.82 -35.36
C GLN A 923 18.66 -41.50 -35.59
N GLY A 924 18.88 -40.88 -36.76
CA GLY A 924 18.23 -39.62 -37.13
C GLY A 924 18.84 -38.35 -36.52
N VAL A 925 18.13 -37.24 -36.74
CA VAL A 925 18.51 -35.87 -36.38
C VAL A 925 17.36 -35.20 -35.61
N LEU A 926 17.67 -34.46 -34.55
CA LEU A 926 16.70 -33.70 -33.74
C LEU A 926 16.87 -32.20 -33.90
N PHE A 927 15.79 -31.49 -34.21
CA PHE A 927 15.64 -30.06 -34.00
C PHE A 927 14.76 -29.82 -32.78
N LEU A 928 15.24 -28.99 -31.85
CA LEU A 928 14.52 -28.58 -30.66
C LEU A 928 14.31 -27.06 -30.68
N GLY A 929 13.12 -26.59 -30.31
CA GLY A 929 12.84 -25.16 -30.22
C GLY A 929 11.63 -24.85 -29.34
N ASN A 930 11.55 -23.62 -28.86
CA ASN A 930 10.28 -23.04 -28.42
C ASN A 930 9.82 -22.12 -29.55
N PHE A 931 8.63 -22.38 -30.10
CA PHE A 931 8.14 -21.73 -31.32
C PHE A 931 7.42 -20.40 -31.08
N SER A 932 7.28 -19.95 -29.82
CA SER A 932 6.97 -18.55 -29.50
C SER A 932 8.09 -17.59 -29.94
N HIS A 933 9.29 -18.11 -30.19
CA HIS A 933 10.41 -17.33 -30.71
C HIS A 933 10.57 -17.51 -32.23
N ALA A 934 10.34 -16.43 -32.99
CA ALA A 934 10.45 -16.39 -34.45
C ALA A 934 11.70 -17.09 -35.06
N PRO A 935 12.92 -16.98 -34.48
CA PRO A 935 14.09 -17.69 -35.01
C PRO A 935 13.94 -19.22 -35.10
N ASN A 936 13.15 -19.85 -34.22
CA ASN A 936 12.99 -21.30 -34.23
C ASN A 936 12.04 -21.77 -35.34
N SER A 937 10.96 -21.02 -35.60
CA SER A 937 10.03 -21.30 -36.70
C SER A 937 10.74 -21.19 -38.05
N ASP A 938 11.46 -20.08 -38.26
CA ASP A 938 12.32 -19.84 -39.42
C ASP A 938 13.29 -21.01 -39.70
N ALA A 939 14.01 -21.43 -38.64
CA ALA A 939 15.00 -22.48 -38.74
C ALA A 939 14.41 -23.87 -38.99
N ALA A 940 13.18 -24.13 -38.51
CA ALA A 940 12.48 -25.38 -38.74
C ALA A 940 11.97 -25.51 -40.18
N PHE A 941 11.43 -24.43 -40.75
CA PHE A 941 11.08 -24.39 -42.19
C PHE A 941 12.33 -24.60 -43.05
N TRP A 942 13.40 -23.86 -42.78
CA TRP A 942 14.65 -24.00 -43.55
C TRP A 942 15.25 -25.41 -43.44
N LEU A 943 15.13 -26.05 -42.26
CA LEU A 943 15.53 -27.44 -42.06
C LEU A 943 14.71 -28.41 -42.92
N ALA A 944 13.38 -28.29 -42.89
CA ALA A 944 12.46 -29.21 -43.55
C ALA A 944 12.45 -29.04 -45.09
N GLU A 945 12.53 -27.80 -45.57
CA GLU A 945 12.32 -27.47 -46.99
C GLU A 945 13.61 -27.46 -47.80
N GLU A 946 14.76 -27.16 -47.20
CA GLU A 946 16.04 -27.03 -47.92
C GLU A 946 17.11 -28.01 -47.43
N ILE A 947 17.34 -28.12 -46.11
CA ILE A 947 18.47 -28.90 -45.58
C ILE A 947 18.22 -30.40 -45.68
N MET A 948 17.11 -30.90 -45.12
CA MET A 948 16.82 -32.33 -45.10
C MET A 948 16.62 -32.95 -46.49
N PRO A 949 16.01 -32.27 -47.48
CA PRO A 949 15.98 -32.75 -48.85
C PRO A 949 17.37 -33.01 -49.45
N LEU A 950 18.38 -32.21 -49.10
CA LEU A 950 19.77 -32.44 -49.51
C LEU A 950 20.41 -33.62 -48.79
N VAL A 951 20.06 -33.85 -47.51
CA VAL A 951 20.47 -35.04 -46.76
C VAL A 951 19.90 -36.30 -47.41
N TRP A 952 18.59 -36.32 -47.70
CA TRP A 952 17.90 -37.50 -48.23
C TRP A 952 18.33 -37.89 -49.65
N ARG A 953 18.89 -36.96 -50.44
CA ARG A 953 19.54 -37.30 -51.73
C ARG A 953 20.71 -38.28 -51.57
N GLN A 954 21.37 -38.26 -50.41
CA GLN A 954 22.50 -39.13 -50.11
C GLN A 954 22.11 -40.26 -49.14
N ARG A 955 21.27 -39.94 -48.15
CA ARG A 955 20.89 -40.84 -47.04
C ARG A 955 19.39 -40.73 -46.73
N PRO A 956 18.52 -41.42 -47.49
CA PRO A 956 17.07 -41.36 -47.31
C PRO A 956 16.58 -42.02 -46.02
N ASP A 957 17.42 -42.79 -45.34
CA ASP A 957 17.12 -43.49 -44.08
C ASP A 957 17.28 -42.60 -42.82
N ILE A 958 17.87 -41.40 -42.95
CA ILE A 958 18.02 -40.46 -41.85
C ILE A 958 16.70 -39.72 -41.62
N ARG A 959 16.02 -40.06 -40.52
CA ARG A 959 14.79 -39.37 -40.08
C ARG A 959 15.10 -38.07 -39.37
N CYS A 960 14.20 -37.10 -39.49
CA CYS A 960 14.22 -35.84 -38.75
C CYS A 960 13.13 -35.84 -37.68
N VAL A 961 13.44 -35.32 -36.50
CA VAL A 961 12.47 -35.04 -35.43
C VAL A 961 12.48 -33.55 -35.17
N ILE A 962 11.32 -32.89 -35.21
CA ILE A 962 11.12 -31.49 -34.84
C ILE A 962 10.28 -31.49 -33.57
N ALA A 963 10.86 -31.02 -32.46
CA ALA A 963 10.21 -31.04 -31.16
C ALA A 963 10.18 -29.66 -30.50
N GLY A 964 9.09 -29.34 -29.79
CA GLY A 964 9.00 -28.04 -29.10
C GLY A 964 7.63 -27.62 -28.59
N ALA A 965 7.63 -26.74 -27.58
CA ALA A 965 6.45 -26.05 -27.08
C ALA A 965 6.01 -24.90 -28.01
N ASP A 966 4.78 -24.43 -27.83
CA ASP A 966 4.20 -23.27 -28.52
C ASP A 966 4.19 -23.39 -30.06
N MET A 967 4.07 -24.63 -30.54
CA MET A 967 4.19 -24.97 -31.96
C MET A 967 2.96 -24.52 -32.77
N PRO A 968 3.12 -23.59 -33.72
CA PRO A 968 2.03 -23.13 -34.58
C PRO A 968 1.66 -24.19 -35.62
N GLU A 969 0.45 -24.10 -36.15
CA GLU A 969 -0.11 -25.11 -37.04
C GLU A 969 0.74 -25.30 -38.31
N GLN A 970 1.33 -24.23 -38.84
CA GLN A 970 2.19 -24.28 -40.02
C GLN A 970 3.45 -25.16 -39.78
N ILE A 971 3.96 -25.21 -38.55
CA ILE A 971 5.07 -26.12 -38.19
C ILE A 971 4.57 -27.56 -38.02
N ARG A 972 3.36 -27.75 -37.48
CA ARG A 972 2.74 -29.08 -37.36
C ARG A 972 2.53 -29.73 -38.73
N GLN A 973 2.20 -28.91 -39.74
CA GLN A 973 2.02 -29.34 -41.13
C GLN A 973 3.32 -29.80 -41.81
N LEU A 974 4.50 -29.57 -41.21
CA LEU A 974 5.76 -30.15 -41.70
C LEU A 974 5.86 -31.66 -41.45
N ALA A 975 4.91 -32.26 -40.73
CA ALA A 975 4.86 -33.70 -40.48
C ALA A 975 4.80 -34.49 -41.79
N ALA A 976 5.73 -35.43 -41.95
CA ALA A 976 5.87 -36.27 -43.13
C ALA A 976 6.43 -37.65 -42.73
N PRO A 977 6.37 -38.69 -43.59
CA PRO A 977 6.95 -40.01 -43.25
C PRO A 977 8.42 -39.98 -42.81
N SER A 978 9.18 -38.97 -43.25
CA SER A 978 10.60 -38.76 -42.89
C SER A 978 10.82 -37.63 -41.86
N ILE A 979 9.77 -36.90 -41.46
CA ILE A 979 9.80 -35.83 -40.45
C ILE A 979 8.74 -36.11 -39.38
N GLU A 980 9.19 -36.47 -38.18
CA GLU A 980 8.34 -36.60 -37.01
C GLU A 980 8.22 -35.24 -36.32
N VAL A 981 6.99 -34.77 -36.07
CA VAL A 981 6.74 -33.50 -35.38
C VAL A 981 6.11 -33.79 -34.02
N ILE A 982 6.74 -33.30 -32.96
CA ILE A 982 6.35 -33.54 -31.57
C ILE A 982 6.14 -32.18 -30.89
N GLY A 983 5.00 -31.99 -30.23
CA GLY A 983 4.72 -30.77 -29.46
C GLY A 983 5.60 -30.66 -28.20
N HIS A 984 5.04 -30.08 -27.13
CA HIS A 984 5.74 -29.97 -25.86
C HIS A 984 6.19 -31.35 -25.33
N VAL A 985 7.45 -31.44 -24.88
CA VAL A 985 8.05 -32.66 -24.32
C VAL A 985 8.56 -32.38 -22.92
N PRO A 986 8.01 -33.00 -21.86
CA PRO A 986 8.40 -32.73 -20.48
C PRO A 986 9.87 -33.05 -20.15
N ASP A 987 10.43 -34.10 -20.77
CA ASP A 987 11.85 -34.45 -20.63
C ASP A 987 12.49 -34.62 -22.01
N CYS A 988 13.26 -33.60 -22.44
CA CYS A 988 13.97 -33.65 -23.72
C CYS A 988 15.04 -34.76 -23.78
N GLY A 989 15.48 -35.29 -22.63
CA GLY A 989 16.41 -36.42 -22.53
C GLY A 989 15.94 -37.65 -23.31
N VAL A 990 14.62 -37.90 -23.34
CA VAL A 990 14.03 -39.03 -24.08
C VAL A 990 14.20 -38.91 -25.59
N LEU A 991 14.30 -37.67 -26.11
CA LEU A 991 14.55 -37.41 -27.52
C LEU A 991 16.04 -37.51 -27.83
N PHE A 992 16.89 -36.92 -26.98
CA PHE A 992 18.34 -37.02 -27.12
C PHE A 992 18.85 -38.48 -27.04
N ASP A 993 18.13 -39.37 -26.36
CA ASP A 993 18.48 -40.79 -26.31
C ASP A 993 18.25 -41.54 -27.61
N LYS A 994 17.40 -41.02 -28.51
CA LYS A 994 17.03 -41.68 -29.77
C LYS A 994 17.85 -41.21 -30.96
N VAL A 995 18.43 -40.01 -30.92
CA VAL A 995 19.04 -39.36 -32.09
C VAL A 995 20.57 -39.36 -32.08
N ARG A 996 21.18 -39.44 -33.26
CA ARG A 996 22.65 -39.38 -33.38
C ARG A 996 23.15 -37.95 -33.35
N LEU A 997 22.42 -37.04 -33.98
CA LEU A 997 22.78 -35.62 -34.07
C LEU A 997 21.60 -34.77 -33.65
N SER A 998 21.88 -33.57 -33.15
CA SER A 998 20.90 -32.49 -33.14
C SER A 998 21.30 -31.41 -34.15
N ILE A 999 20.36 -30.55 -34.51
CA ILE A 999 20.61 -29.41 -35.41
C ILE A 999 20.07 -28.11 -34.84
N ALA A 1000 20.86 -27.05 -34.98
CA ALA A 1000 20.48 -25.67 -34.70
C ALA A 1000 20.72 -24.80 -35.95
N SER A 1001 19.76 -24.83 -36.87
CA SER A 1001 19.79 -24.16 -38.19
C SER A 1001 19.36 -22.67 -38.14
N LEU A 1002 19.69 -21.94 -37.08
CA LEU A 1002 19.21 -20.56 -36.90
C LEU A 1002 19.82 -19.59 -37.92
N ARG A 1003 19.00 -18.89 -38.71
CA ARG A 1003 19.46 -17.84 -39.65
C ARG A 1003 19.66 -16.49 -38.96
N PHE A 1004 18.87 -16.21 -37.92
CA PHE A 1004 19.00 -15.03 -37.06
C PHE A 1004 18.80 -15.42 -35.59
N GLY A 1005 19.08 -14.47 -34.68
CA GLY A 1005 19.06 -14.69 -33.23
C GLY A 1005 20.21 -13.96 -32.53
N ALA A 1006 20.16 -13.93 -31.20
CA ALA A 1006 21.20 -13.41 -30.30
C ALA A 1006 21.35 -14.37 -29.10
N GLY A 1007 22.25 -14.06 -28.16
CA GLY A 1007 22.49 -14.88 -26.97
C GLY A 1007 23.09 -16.27 -27.20
N VAL A 1008 23.31 -16.99 -26.10
CA VAL A 1008 23.73 -18.40 -26.08
C VAL A 1008 22.50 -19.30 -26.12
N LYS A 1009 22.54 -20.36 -26.94
CA LYS A 1009 21.39 -21.25 -27.16
C LYS A 1009 21.48 -22.47 -26.24
N GLY A 1010 20.63 -22.53 -25.21
CA GLY A 1010 20.59 -23.63 -24.24
C GLY A 1010 20.47 -25.02 -24.88
N LYS A 1011 19.63 -25.15 -25.92
CA LYS A 1011 19.45 -26.41 -26.67
C LYS A 1011 20.73 -27.04 -27.22
N ILE A 1012 21.75 -26.23 -27.49
CA ILE A 1012 23.06 -26.72 -27.95
C ILE A 1012 23.84 -27.29 -26.77
N LEU A 1013 23.82 -26.61 -25.62
CA LEU A 1013 24.45 -27.06 -24.39
C LEU A 1013 23.79 -28.34 -23.87
N ASP A 1014 22.46 -28.42 -23.89
CA ASP A 1014 21.70 -29.60 -23.48
C ASP A 1014 22.00 -30.81 -24.35
N SER A 1015 22.12 -30.60 -25.67
CA SER A 1015 22.53 -31.63 -26.61
C SER A 1015 23.93 -32.18 -26.28
N MET A 1016 24.90 -31.30 -26.04
CA MET A 1016 26.26 -31.69 -25.63
C MET A 1016 26.28 -32.40 -24.28
N ALA A 1017 25.48 -31.95 -23.31
CA ALA A 1017 25.35 -32.55 -21.99
C ALA A 1017 24.73 -33.96 -22.06
N ALA A 1018 23.77 -34.17 -22.97
CA ALA A 1018 23.16 -35.46 -23.29
C ALA A 1018 24.04 -36.37 -24.18
N GLY A 1019 25.22 -35.88 -24.58
CA GLY A 1019 26.15 -36.61 -25.43
C GLY A 1019 25.62 -36.80 -26.85
N VAL A 1020 25.00 -35.77 -27.42
CA VAL A 1020 24.56 -35.68 -28.81
C VAL A 1020 25.33 -34.52 -29.46
N PRO A 1021 26.12 -34.76 -30.51
CA PRO A 1021 26.77 -33.68 -31.26
C PRO A 1021 25.73 -32.82 -31.98
N CYS A 1022 25.91 -31.50 -31.98
CA CYS A 1022 25.00 -30.56 -32.61
C CYS A 1022 25.62 -29.96 -33.87
N VAL A 1023 24.97 -30.12 -35.03
CA VAL A 1023 25.28 -29.41 -36.27
C VAL A 1023 24.62 -28.04 -36.21
N MET A 1024 25.33 -26.96 -36.52
CA MET A 1024 24.85 -25.61 -36.20
C MET A 1024 25.25 -24.56 -37.23
N THR A 1025 24.52 -23.45 -37.28
CA THR A 1025 24.94 -22.25 -38.02
C THR A 1025 25.95 -21.42 -37.23
N PRO A 1026 26.71 -20.52 -37.88
CA PRO A 1026 27.54 -19.55 -37.17
C PRO A 1026 26.74 -18.75 -36.12
N ILE A 1027 25.51 -18.33 -36.45
CA ILE A 1027 24.60 -17.62 -35.55
C ILE A 1027 24.20 -18.47 -34.33
N ALA A 1028 23.99 -19.77 -34.51
CA ALA A 1028 23.66 -20.67 -33.41
C ALA A 1028 24.86 -20.94 -32.48
N SER A 1029 26.07 -21.04 -33.03
CA SER A 1029 27.32 -21.29 -32.28
C SER A 1029 27.92 -20.03 -31.59
N GLU A 1030 27.37 -18.86 -31.91
CA GLU A 1030 27.91 -17.57 -31.53
C GLU A 1030 28.04 -17.43 -29.99
N GLY A 1031 29.15 -16.84 -29.53
CA GLY A 1031 29.36 -16.54 -28.11
C GLY A 1031 29.73 -17.73 -27.21
N MET A 1032 29.69 -18.98 -27.70
CA MET A 1032 29.94 -20.18 -26.91
C MET A 1032 31.42 -20.54 -26.73
N GLN A 1033 32.33 -19.95 -27.51
CA GLN A 1033 33.77 -20.27 -27.53
C GLN A 1033 34.06 -21.77 -27.63
N LEU A 1034 33.50 -22.40 -28.66
CA LEU A 1034 33.61 -23.84 -28.87
C LEU A 1034 35.06 -24.28 -29.13
N PRO A 1035 35.50 -25.43 -28.59
CA PRO A 1035 36.74 -26.09 -29.01
C PRO A 1035 36.74 -26.36 -30.52
N ALA A 1036 37.91 -26.35 -31.16
CA ALA A 1036 38.04 -26.51 -32.61
C ALA A 1036 37.30 -27.74 -33.17
N ALA A 1037 37.26 -28.84 -32.41
CA ALA A 1037 36.52 -30.05 -32.79
C ALA A 1037 35.00 -29.86 -32.81
N LEU A 1038 34.42 -29.09 -31.89
CA LEU A 1038 32.99 -28.78 -31.91
C LEU A 1038 32.67 -27.69 -32.93
N ALA A 1039 33.58 -26.72 -33.11
CA ALA A 1039 33.44 -25.68 -34.12
C ALA A 1039 33.42 -26.23 -35.57
N SER A 1040 33.97 -27.43 -35.82
CA SER A 1040 33.87 -28.08 -37.13
C SER A 1040 32.47 -28.59 -37.48
N LEU A 1041 31.52 -28.57 -36.53
CA LEU A 1041 30.10 -28.86 -36.78
C LEU A 1041 29.31 -27.62 -37.24
N THR A 1042 29.99 -26.50 -37.53
CA THR A 1042 29.38 -25.26 -37.95
C THR A 1042 29.36 -25.11 -39.48
N GLY A 1043 28.18 -24.87 -40.07
CA GLY A 1043 28.00 -24.66 -41.51
C GLY A 1043 27.09 -23.46 -41.80
N GLN A 1044 27.42 -22.65 -42.82
CA GLN A 1044 26.71 -21.40 -43.11
C GLN A 1044 25.55 -21.55 -44.11
N SER A 1045 25.55 -22.59 -44.95
CA SER A 1045 24.55 -22.82 -46.00
C SER A 1045 23.83 -24.16 -45.82
N ALA A 1046 22.68 -24.32 -46.47
CA ALA A 1046 21.91 -25.56 -46.41
C ALA A 1046 22.73 -26.76 -46.89
N ALA A 1047 23.50 -26.59 -47.97
CA ALA A 1047 24.39 -27.62 -48.50
C ALA A 1047 25.52 -27.99 -47.52
N ALA A 1048 26.11 -27.00 -46.83
CA ALA A 1048 27.15 -27.24 -45.84
C ALA A 1048 26.58 -28.00 -44.62
N LEU A 1049 25.42 -27.58 -44.11
CA LEU A 1049 24.75 -28.25 -42.98
C LEU A 1049 24.33 -29.69 -43.34
N ALA A 1050 23.79 -29.91 -44.54
CA ALA A 1050 23.43 -31.25 -45.02
C ALA A 1050 24.66 -32.16 -45.14
N ALA A 1051 25.78 -31.66 -45.67
CA ALA A 1051 27.03 -32.42 -45.75
C ALA A 1051 27.59 -32.79 -44.36
N LEU A 1052 27.50 -31.86 -43.40
CA LEU A 1052 27.87 -32.13 -42.02
C LEU A 1052 26.99 -33.20 -41.38
N ILE A 1053 25.66 -33.11 -41.55
CA ILE A 1053 24.72 -34.15 -41.08
C ILE A 1053 25.14 -35.52 -41.61
N VAL A 1054 25.30 -35.66 -42.92
CA VAL A 1054 25.66 -36.96 -43.53
C VAL A 1054 26.99 -37.48 -43.00
N SER A 1055 28.06 -36.65 -43.01
CA SER A 1055 29.38 -37.15 -42.63
C SER A 1055 29.49 -37.55 -41.14
N PHE A 1056 28.88 -36.77 -40.24
CA PHE A 1056 28.95 -37.03 -38.80
C PHE A 1056 27.92 -38.07 -38.34
N HIS A 1057 26.87 -38.33 -39.14
CA HIS A 1057 25.93 -39.41 -38.87
C HIS A 1057 26.57 -40.78 -39.11
N ASP A 1058 27.48 -40.88 -40.08
CA ASP A 1058 28.05 -42.16 -40.57
C ASP A 1058 29.37 -42.56 -39.94
N ASP A 1059 30.10 -41.62 -39.35
CA ASP A 1059 31.38 -41.89 -38.71
C ASP A 1059 31.21 -42.06 -37.19
N ALA A 1060 31.06 -43.30 -36.73
CA ALA A 1060 30.96 -43.66 -35.32
C ALA A 1060 32.19 -43.21 -34.49
N THR A 1061 33.39 -43.18 -35.09
CA THR A 1061 34.62 -42.80 -34.39
C THR A 1061 34.64 -41.30 -34.14
N THR A 1062 34.34 -40.53 -35.17
CA THR A 1062 34.23 -39.08 -35.07
C THR A 1062 33.07 -38.66 -34.18
N HIS A 1063 31.92 -39.35 -34.27
CA HIS A 1063 30.78 -39.15 -33.37
C HIS A 1063 31.19 -39.33 -31.90
N ALA A 1064 31.82 -40.47 -31.54
CA ALA A 1064 32.27 -40.73 -30.19
C ALA A 1064 33.30 -39.70 -29.68
N ARG A 1065 34.15 -39.19 -30.58
CA ARG A 1065 35.07 -38.07 -30.26
C ARG A 1065 34.29 -36.80 -29.93
N MET A 1066 33.29 -36.42 -30.72
CA MET A 1066 32.49 -35.22 -30.48
C MET A 1066 31.67 -35.31 -29.20
N VAL A 1067 31.10 -36.48 -28.90
CA VAL A 1067 30.41 -36.73 -27.62
C VAL A 1067 31.35 -36.49 -26.43
N ARG A 1068 32.59 -37.00 -26.50
CA ARG A 1068 33.58 -36.84 -25.43
C ARG A 1068 33.98 -35.37 -25.24
N VAL A 1069 34.29 -34.68 -26.34
CA VAL A 1069 34.70 -33.26 -26.31
C VAL A 1069 33.57 -32.37 -25.83
N GLY A 1070 32.34 -32.58 -26.32
CA GLY A 1070 31.15 -31.82 -25.89
C GLY A 1070 30.87 -31.96 -24.41
N ARG A 1071 30.86 -33.19 -23.89
CA ARG A 1071 30.64 -33.43 -22.45
C ARG A 1071 31.77 -32.89 -21.58
N HIS A 1072 33.01 -32.91 -22.06
CA HIS A 1072 34.13 -32.29 -21.35
C HIS A 1072 33.99 -30.77 -21.31
N PHE A 1073 33.64 -30.15 -22.44
CA PHE A 1073 33.39 -28.71 -22.53
C PHE A 1073 32.31 -28.25 -21.54
N ILE A 1074 31.19 -28.97 -21.43
CA ILE A 1074 30.13 -28.65 -20.45
C ILE A 1074 30.66 -28.74 -19.01
N ARG A 1075 31.33 -29.84 -18.63
CA ARG A 1075 31.91 -29.96 -17.27
C ARG A 1075 32.95 -28.90 -16.97
N GLU A 1076 33.66 -28.43 -17.98
CA GLU A 1076 34.70 -27.44 -17.78
C GLU A 1076 34.09 -26.04 -17.62
N ARG A 1077 33.07 -25.68 -18.40
CA ARG A 1077 32.60 -24.28 -18.51
C ARG A 1077 31.27 -23.99 -17.83
N HIS A 1078 30.43 -24.99 -17.64
CA HIS A 1078 29.07 -24.87 -17.11
C HIS A 1078 28.92 -25.63 -15.78
N ASP A 1079 30.01 -25.69 -15.00
CA ASP A 1079 30.04 -26.28 -13.66
C ASP A 1079 29.67 -25.25 -12.59
N HIS A 1080 28.94 -25.70 -11.57
CA HIS A 1080 28.44 -24.87 -10.48
C HIS A 1080 29.53 -24.05 -9.79
N ALA A 1081 30.70 -24.65 -9.52
CA ALA A 1081 31.80 -23.96 -8.82
C ALA A 1081 32.33 -22.78 -9.63
N ARG A 1082 32.38 -22.89 -10.96
CA ARG A 1082 32.81 -21.78 -11.83
C ARG A 1082 31.82 -20.63 -11.86
N ILE A 1083 30.54 -20.92 -11.70
CA ILE A 1083 29.48 -19.90 -11.68
C ILE A 1083 29.52 -19.14 -10.36
N ILE A 1084 29.74 -19.86 -9.24
CA ILE A 1084 30.04 -19.26 -7.93
C ILE A 1084 31.25 -18.33 -8.04
N ASP A 1085 32.36 -18.80 -8.61
CA ASP A 1085 33.58 -17.98 -8.76
C ASP A 1085 33.35 -16.75 -9.64
N ALA A 1086 32.58 -16.89 -10.73
CA ALA A 1086 32.28 -15.80 -11.65
C ALA A 1086 31.40 -14.73 -10.99
N LEU A 1087 30.29 -15.11 -10.35
CA LEU A 1087 29.43 -14.20 -9.60
C LEU A 1087 30.12 -13.65 -8.35
N GLY A 1088 30.99 -14.43 -7.71
CA GLY A 1088 31.79 -14.02 -6.56
C GLY A 1088 32.73 -12.87 -6.87
N ARG A 1089 33.23 -12.74 -8.11
CA ARG A 1089 34.03 -11.57 -8.53
C ARG A 1089 33.19 -10.30 -8.66
N ILE A 1090 31.91 -10.43 -8.98
CA ILE A 1090 30.97 -9.32 -9.16
C ILE A 1090 30.42 -8.90 -7.78
N ALA A 1091 29.98 -9.87 -6.98
CA ALA A 1091 29.35 -9.69 -5.68
C ALA A 1091 30.35 -9.50 -4.52
N GLY A 1092 31.56 -10.08 -4.61
CA GLY A 1092 32.52 -10.25 -3.52
C GLY A 1092 33.54 -9.13 -3.28
N ASP A 1093 33.44 -7.97 -3.95
CA ASP A 1093 34.24 -6.77 -3.59
C ASP A 1093 33.89 -6.20 -2.19
N THR A 1094 33.06 -6.92 -1.43
CA THR A 1094 32.68 -6.66 -0.04
C THR A 1094 33.69 -7.18 1.00
N ARG A 1095 34.64 -8.08 0.66
CA ARG A 1095 35.63 -8.62 1.63
C ARG A 1095 37.05 -8.06 1.52
N VAL A 1096 37.51 -7.61 0.35
CA VAL A 1096 38.94 -7.27 0.15
C VAL A 1096 39.26 -5.78 0.37
N LYS A 1097 38.32 -4.85 0.14
CA LYS A 1097 38.59 -3.40 0.29
C LYS A 1097 38.44 -2.83 1.71
N ARG A 1098 37.83 -3.55 2.66
CA ARG A 1098 37.67 -3.08 4.07
C ARG A 1098 38.82 -3.48 5.01
N GLN A 1099 39.82 -4.23 4.55
CA GLN A 1099 41.02 -4.54 5.35
C GLN A 1099 42.25 -3.71 4.96
N ALA A 1100 42.11 -2.77 4.02
CA ALA A 1100 43.20 -1.91 3.54
C ALA A 1100 42.88 -0.40 3.65
N GLY A 1101 41.99 -0.02 4.57
CA GLY A 1101 41.67 1.38 4.91
C GLY A 1101 41.84 1.60 6.40
#